data_AF-A0A8C4X9M4-F1
#
_entry.id   AF-A0A8C4X9M4-F1
#
_cell.length_a   1.000
_cell.length_b   1.000
_cell.length_c   1.000
_cell.angle_alpha   90.00
_cell.angle_beta   90.00
_cell.angle_gamma   90.00
#
_symmetry.space_group_name_H-M   'P 1'
#
loop_
_entity.id
_entity.type
_entity.pdbx_description
1 polymer ?
#
loop_
_entity_poly.entity_id
_entity_poly.type
_entity_poly.pdbx_seq_one_letter_code
_entity_poly.pdbx_strand_id
1 'polypeptide(L)'
;MKAGKSVEALIKVTANWPKLKRNWVILFVCALILVLMYNFVLPSSLFNIIHQRIAKTPSIFTMHHPTSHKFVAFSAFLDDRDSNSVSPVIRVIGLNNLYHKEKVYCHVRCDSGIYSVQAMEPVFSNDIGVPSGESDMICENRCGSASLIDIAVSTKHNHSAMEGSVKILNTKEGRPTEFQHGLTICINKVLDEYINVIQLIQSIEMYRLLGAGKVSVYKINCSDMMQQVLDYYAEDGFIEVLSWDISQLLKSSHHTHKETLEHIQDIFSIDCVYRNMYTSKYVLLSGPEEILIPNQHENWTELMRKLAQQHEGAETFVFNVHVFSAVAPDTDSLTSNTQWPANPGLNILYYHFNNGVESDEKRMVINPRVIFNLDQLSVDHSGKWVKIPSDMAQIHLYQNPITTEYGDVPENDDKRLQHYKPSLAEHLAAVLRLLPMLTQNVELKWFTKWTHWHVPVVGEGNFNREALNKHHKNKRLTIGLTVFAVGKYLDYFLEQFLVSADKYFMTDHRVIIYVMVDEPSKIAHVEFGVKRSYKVFRIKKENRWQDISMMRMKTLSDLLKKYIQYEVDYLFCMDVDVNFIAPYGVETLGERVAQTQAWFFETTNQYFTYERRPESAAYIPMGEGDYYYHAASFGGTPSEVLKLVDHCYDGIMADKEKNIEAIWHDESHLNKYFLLNKPTKVLNPDYLWSFSIHDNKNAKLRWVPKDYGQVREN
;
A
#
# COMPACT_ATOMS: atom_id res chain seq x y z
N MET A 1 -46.58 -39.35 27.78
CA MET A 1 -47.60 -40.14 27.06
C MET A 1 -48.64 -39.33 26.26
N LYS A 2 -48.37 -38.07 25.85
CA LYS A 2 -49.26 -37.27 24.96
C LYS A 2 -48.65 -36.84 23.62
N ALA A 3 -47.37 -37.13 23.35
CA ALA A 3 -46.72 -36.79 22.07
C ALA A 3 -46.87 -37.87 20.98
N GLY A 4 -47.05 -39.14 21.35
CA GLY A 4 -47.14 -40.26 20.38
C GLY A 4 -48.43 -40.29 19.56
N LYS A 5 -49.55 -39.76 20.09
CA LYS A 5 -50.86 -39.80 19.40
C LYS A 5 -51.06 -38.72 18.33
N SER A 6 -50.31 -37.61 18.37
CA SER A 6 -50.41 -36.56 17.35
C SER A 6 -49.58 -36.83 16.10
N VAL A 7 -48.47 -37.57 16.21
CA VAL A 7 -47.63 -37.92 15.06
C VAL A 7 -48.30 -38.99 14.19
N GLU A 8 -48.95 -39.99 14.80
CA GLU A 8 -49.74 -40.99 14.05
C GLU A 8 -50.94 -40.38 13.31
N ALA A 9 -51.55 -39.31 13.83
CA ALA A 9 -52.65 -38.61 13.17
C ALA A 9 -52.17 -37.82 11.94
N LEU A 10 -51.00 -37.17 12.01
CA LEU A 10 -50.41 -36.42 10.88
C LEU A 10 -49.89 -37.35 9.77
N ILE A 11 -49.38 -38.54 10.11
CA ILE A 11 -48.94 -39.54 9.13
C ILE A 11 -50.14 -40.13 8.37
N LYS A 12 -51.28 -40.35 9.04
CA LYS A 12 -52.51 -40.84 8.37
C LYS A 12 -53.13 -39.81 7.41
N VAL A 13 -53.04 -38.51 7.72
CA VAL A 13 -53.57 -37.45 6.84
C VAL A 13 -52.69 -37.21 5.61
N THR A 14 -51.38 -37.45 5.71
CA THR A 14 -50.42 -37.23 4.61
C THR A 14 -50.30 -38.40 3.62
N ALA A 15 -50.89 -39.57 3.92
CA ALA A 15 -50.89 -40.74 3.04
C ALA A 15 -51.80 -40.62 1.80
N ASN A 16 -52.79 -39.72 1.82
CA ASN A 16 -53.77 -39.52 0.74
C ASN A 16 -53.51 -38.27 -0.12
N TRP A 17 -52.36 -37.60 0.02
CA TRP A 17 -52.02 -36.46 -0.82
C TRP A 17 -51.22 -36.88 -2.05
N PRO A 18 -51.55 -36.38 -3.26
CA PRO A 18 -50.76 -36.67 -4.45
C PRO A 18 -49.31 -36.21 -4.24
N LYS A 19 -48.34 -37.05 -4.65
CA LYS A 19 -46.88 -36.93 -4.37
C LYS A 19 -46.32 -35.51 -4.53
N LEU A 20 -46.84 -34.71 -5.48
CA LEU A 20 -46.42 -33.33 -5.69
C LEU A 20 -46.65 -32.44 -4.45
N LYS A 21 -47.81 -32.53 -3.77
CA LYS A 21 -48.13 -31.67 -2.62
C LYS A 21 -47.31 -32.01 -1.37
N ARG A 22 -46.88 -33.28 -1.22
CA ARG A 22 -46.05 -33.71 -0.08
C ARG A 22 -44.65 -33.12 -0.15
N ASN A 23 -44.06 -33.02 -1.34
CA ASN A 23 -42.73 -32.43 -1.53
C ASN A 23 -42.74 -30.92 -1.26
N TRP A 24 -43.81 -30.20 -1.63
CA TRP A 24 -43.96 -28.77 -1.33
C TRP A 24 -44.09 -28.50 0.16
N VAL A 25 -44.81 -29.34 0.91
CA VAL A 25 -44.89 -29.20 2.37
C VAL A 25 -43.55 -29.50 3.04
N ILE A 26 -42.83 -30.53 2.59
CA ILE A 26 -41.49 -30.84 3.13
C ILE A 26 -40.52 -29.69 2.83
N LEU A 27 -40.54 -29.13 1.61
CA LEU A 27 -39.74 -27.96 1.26
C LEU A 27 -40.11 -26.74 2.11
N PHE A 28 -41.40 -26.50 2.35
CA PHE A 28 -41.84 -25.39 3.19
C PHE A 28 -41.42 -25.56 4.65
N VAL A 29 -41.52 -26.77 5.21
CA VAL A 29 -41.08 -27.07 6.57
C VAL A 29 -39.56 -26.98 6.69
N CYS A 30 -38.80 -27.47 5.71
CA CYS A 30 -37.34 -27.31 5.68
C CYS A 30 -36.93 -25.82 5.55
N ALA A 31 -37.63 -25.04 4.73
CA ALA A 31 -37.41 -23.60 4.62
C ALA A 31 -37.75 -22.88 5.94
N LEU A 32 -38.84 -23.25 6.62
CA LEU A 32 -39.20 -22.68 7.91
C LEU A 32 -38.17 -23.03 9.00
N ILE A 33 -37.65 -24.26 9.00
CA ILE A 33 -36.58 -24.70 9.91
C ILE A 33 -35.27 -23.98 9.60
N LEU A 34 -34.93 -23.78 8.32
CA LEU A 34 -33.75 -23.00 7.92
C LEU A 34 -33.88 -21.53 8.32
N VAL A 35 -35.06 -20.93 8.18
CA VAL A 35 -35.34 -19.56 8.63
C VAL A 35 -35.29 -19.46 10.16
N LEU A 36 -35.81 -20.45 10.87
CA LEU A 36 -35.76 -20.49 12.34
C LEU A 36 -34.33 -20.75 12.85
N MET A 37 -33.54 -21.60 12.19
CA MET A 37 -32.13 -21.82 12.49
C MET A 37 -31.29 -20.57 12.17
N TYR A 38 -31.57 -19.88 11.07
CA TYR A 38 -30.93 -18.62 10.70
C TYR A 38 -31.22 -17.51 11.73
N ASN A 39 -32.44 -17.46 12.27
CA ASN A 39 -32.84 -16.46 13.26
C ASN A 39 -32.44 -16.78 14.71
N PHE A 40 -32.14 -18.05 15.07
CA PHE A 40 -31.82 -18.44 16.45
C PHE A 40 -30.33 -18.74 16.71
N VAL A 41 -29.48 -18.84 15.67
CA VAL A 41 -28.04 -19.15 15.83
C VAL A 41 -27.15 -17.90 15.86
N LEU A 42 -27.69 -16.72 15.50
CA LEU A 42 -26.95 -15.47 15.55
C LEU A 42 -27.31 -14.67 16.81
N PRO A 43 -26.33 -14.27 17.65
CA PRO A 43 -26.58 -13.32 18.73
C PRO A 43 -27.22 -12.05 18.17
N SER A 44 -28.15 -11.45 18.92
CA SER A 44 -28.88 -10.24 18.51
C SER A 44 -27.98 -9.03 18.17
N SER A 45 -26.71 -9.04 18.60
CA SER A 45 -25.69 -8.09 18.15
C SER A 45 -25.25 -8.31 16.69
N LEU A 46 -25.08 -9.57 16.25
CA LEU A 46 -24.72 -9.92 14.88
C LEU A 46 -25.85 -9.65 13.88
N PHE A 47 -27.11 -9.81 14.31
CA PHE A 47 -28.26 -9.52 13.45
C PHE A 47 -28.31 -8.04 13.04
N ASN A 48 -28.03 -7.12 13.96
CA ASN A 48 -27.97 -5.68 13.64
C ASN A 48 -26.78 -5.31 12.75
N ILE A 49 -25.63 -5.99 12.91
CA ILE A 49 -24.43 -5.79 12.07
C ILE A 49 -24.65 -6.33 10.65
N ILE A 50 -25.38 -7.45 10.50
CA ILE A 50 -25.65 -8.08 9.20
C ILE A 50 -26.81 -7.38 8.47
N HIS A 51 -27.87 -6.92 9.17
CA HIS A 51 -29.03 -6.31 8.54
C HIS A 51 -28.87 -4.83 8.15
N GLN A 52 -27.87 -4.11 8.65
CA GLN A 52 -27.52 -2.78 8.11
C GLN A 52 -26.91 -2.85 6.70
N ARG A 53 -26.61 -4.04 6.19
CA ARG A 53 -25.96 -4.28 4.89
C ARG A 53 -26.97 -4.54 3.78
N ILE A 54 -27.74 -3.51 3.42
CA ILE A 54 -28.41 -3.51 2.11
C ILE A 54 -27.29 -3.37 1.07
N ALA A 55 -27.21 -4.31 0.12
CA ALA A 55 -26.23 -4.28 -0.97
C ALA A 55 -26.29 -2.92 -1.67
N LYS A 56 -25.33 -2.05 -1.34
CA LYS A 56 -25.08 -0.80 -2.04
C LYS A 56 -24.11 -1.11 -3.17
N THR A 57 -24.24 -0.40 -4.28
CA THR A 57 -23.26 -0.46 -5.36
C THR A 57 -21.88 -0.12 -4.77
N PRO A 58 -20.84 -0.94 -4.99
CA PRO A 58 -19.52 -0.68 -4.42
C PRO A 58 -19.04 0.72 -4.81
N SER A 59 -18.62 1.52 -3.82
CA SER A 59 -18.21 2.91 -4.01
C SER A 59 -16.73 3.01 -4.40
N ILE A 60 -16.33 2.28 -5.45
CA ILE A 60 -14.98 2.32 -6.01
C ILE A 60 -15.02 3.13 -7.29
N PHE A 61 -14.29 4.24 -7.31
CA PHE A 61 -14.18 5.09 -8.48
C PHE A 61 -12.75 5.02 -9.03
N THR A 62 -12.60 4.48 -10.23
CA THR A 62 -11.37 4.62 -11.02
C THR A 62 -11.45 5.92 -11.80
N MET A 63 -10.56 6.86 -11.51
CA MET A 63 -10.50 8.12 -12.24
C MET A 63 -9.55 8.00 -13.43
N HIS A 64 -10.03 8.38 -14.61
CA HIS A 64 -9.21 8.53 -15.81
C HIS A 64 -8.90 10.02 -15.98
N HIS A 65 -7.63 10.38 -16.04
CA HIS A 65 -7.21 11.77 -16.10
C HIS A 65 -6.95 12.22 -17.56
N PRO A 66 -7.45 13.39 -17.98
CA PRO A 66 -7.05 14.00 -19.25
C PRO A 66 -5.56 14.28 -19.21
N THR A 67 -4.80 13.59 -20.06
CA THR A 67 -3.37 13.82 -20.21
C THR A 67 -3.11 14.85 -21.29
N SER A 68 -2.66 16.04 -20.87
CA SER A 68 -1.64 16.75 -21.65
C SER A 68 -0.32 16.64 -20.88
N HIS A 69 0.84 16.70 -21.54
CA HIS A 69 2.14 16.70 -20.86
C HIS A 69 2.33 17.90 -19.89
N LYS A 70 1.35 18.81 -19.82
CA LYS A 70 1.42 20.10 -19.12
C LYS A 70 0.45 20.23 -17.95
N PHE A 71 -0.70 19.56 -17.98
CA PHE A 71 -1.74 19.65 -16.94
C PHE A 71 -2.48 18.32 -16.79
N VAL A 72 -2.76 17.95 -15.54
CA VAL A 72 -3.51 16.75 -15.16
C VAL A 72 -4.68 17.15 -14.27
N ALA A 73 -5.91 16.99 -14.78
CA ALA A 73 -7.14 17.25 -14.02
C ALA A 73 -7.54 16.00 -13.22
N PHE A 74 -7.76 16.16 -11.91
CA PHE A 74 -8.24 15.07 -11.06
C PHE A 74 -9.75 15.14 -10.84
N SER A 75 -10.24 16.30 -10.46
CA SER A 75 -11.64 16.49 -10.08
C SER A 75 -12.09 17.92 -10.34
N ALA A 76 -13.40 18.11 -10.51
CA ALA A 76 -13.98 19.43 -10.64
C ALA A 76 -15.20 19.62 -9.73
N PHE A 77 -15.36 20.81 -9.15
CA PHE A 77 -16.42 21.13 -8.20
C PHE A 77 -17.07 22.48 -8.51
N LEU A 78 -18.39 22.56 -8.39
CA LEU A 78 -19.11 23.84 -8.41
C LEU A 78 -18.96 24.54 -7.04
N ASP A 79 -18.39 25.74 -7.05
CA ASP A 79 -18.30 26.63 -5.88
C ASP A 79 -19.15 27.89 -6.10
N ASP A 80 -20.27 27.95 -5.40
CA ASP A 80 -21.24 29.04 -5.42
C ASP A 80 -21.43 29.68 -4.04
N ARG A 81 -20.43 29.54 -3.15
CA ARG A 81 -20.47 30.06 -1.79
C ARG A 81 -20.22 31.56 -1.69
N ASP A 82 -19.44 32.14 -2.61
CA ASP A 82 -19.16 33.58 -2.61
C ASP A 82 -20.35 34.37 -3.17
N SER A 83 -21.14 34.94 -2.27
CA SER A 83 -22.28 35.79 -2.61
C SER A 83 -21.89 37.14 -3.21
N ASN A 84 -20.61 37.54 -3.10
CA ASN A 84 -20.09 38.81 -3.64
C ASN A 84 -19.50 38.66 -5.05
N SER A 85 -19.27 37.43 -5.51
CA SER A 85 -18.80 37.15 -6.87
C SER A 85 -19.93 37.30 -7.90
N VAL A 86 -19.59 37.86 -9.06
CA VAL A 86 -20.54 38.16 -10.15
C VAL A 86 -21.16 36.89 -10.76
N SER A 87 -20.48 35.75 -10.67
CA SER A 87 -20.96 34.43 -11.11
C SER A 87 -20.34 33.30 -10.27
N PRO A 88 -21.03 32.15 -10.09
CA PRO A 88 -20.45 30.97 -9.47
C PRO A 88 -19.27 30.46 -10.31
N VAL A 89 -18.32 29.79 -9.66
CA VAL A 89 -17.12 29.27 -10.32
C VAL A 89 -17.05 27.75 -10.27
N ILE A 90 -16.30 27.17 -11.20
CA ILE A 90 -15.96 25.76 -11.21
C ILE A 90 -14.48 25.65 -10.86
N ARG A 91 -14.17 24.96 -9.77
CA ARG A 91 -12.81 24.68 -9.33
C ARG A 91 -12.35 23.36 -9.93
N VAL A 92 -11.19 23.38 -10.57
CA VAL A 92 -10.57 22.17 -11.12
C VAL A 92 -9.30 21.90 -10.33
N ILE A 93 -9.32 20.79 -9.58
CA ILE A 93 -8.19 20.33 -8.78
C ILE A 93 -7.31 19.44 -9.66
N GLY A 94 -6.01 19.71 -9.69
CA GLY A 94 -5.08 19.11 -10.61
C GLY A 94 -3.61 19.31 -10.25
N LEU A 95 -2.73 18.80 -11.12
CA LEU A 95 -1.32 19.16 -11.17
C LEU A 95 -1.07 20.00 -12.43
N ASN A 96 -0.32 21.09 -12.28
CA ASN A 96 0.03 21.99 -13.39
C ASN A 96 1.55 22.12 -13.55
N ASN A 97 2.07 22.06 -14.77
CA ASN A 97 3.49 22.29 -15.06
C ASN A 97 3.83 23.79 -15.03
N LEU A 98 4.57 24.21 -14.00
CA LEU A 98 4.94 25.59 -13.68
C LEU A 98 5.91 26.21 -14.69
N TYR A 99 6.60 25.42 -15.52
CA TYR A 99 7.52 25.96 -16.54
C TYR A 99 6.81 26.43 -17.81
N HIS A 100 5.51 26.16 -17.96
CA HIS A 100 4.74 26.55 -19.13
C HIS A 100 3.83 27.77 -18.85
N LYS A 101 4.20 28.93 -19.40
CA LYS A 101 3.46 30.21 -19.30
C LYS A 101 2.29 30.34 -20.30
N GLU A 102 1.80 29.23 -20.85
CA GLU A 102 0.70 29.27 -21.82
C GLU A 102 -0.64 29.49 -21.11
N LYS A 103 -1.56 30.23 -21.74
CA LYS A 103 -2.91 30.39 -21.21
C LYS A 103 -3.63 29.05 -21.19
N VAL A 104 -4.25 28.74 -20.07
CA VAL A 104 -5.11 27.57 -19.90
C VAL A 104 -6.57 27.96 -20.07
N TYR A 105 -7.33 27.11 -20.76
CA TYR A 105 -8.74 27.26 -21.02
C TYR A 105 -9.53 26.10 -20.42
N CYS A 106 -10.64 26.43 -19.78
CA CYS A 106 -11.64 25.48 -19.32
C CYS A 106 -12.78 25.38 -20.33
N HIS A 107 -13.13 24.15 -20.72
CA HIS A 107 -14.24 23.84 -21.61
C HIS A 107 -15.35 23.20 -20.80
N VAL A 108 -16.36 23.99 -20.41
CA VAL A 108 -17.47 23.56 -19.55
C VAL A 108 -18.61 23.06 -20.44
N ARG A 109 -19.05 21.81 -20.24
CA ARG A 109 -20.22 21.24 -20.89
C ARG A 109 -21.42 21.30 -19.95
N CYS A 110 -22.53 21.78 -20.50
CA CYS A 110 -23.83 21.80 -19.86
C CYS A 110 -24.93 21.54 -20.90
N ASP A 111 -26.18 21.43 -20.46
CA ASP A 111 -27.32 21.13 -21.34
C ASP A 111 -27.50 22.16 -22.47
N SER A 112 -27.04 23.41 -22.28
CA SER A 112 -27.14 24.47 -23.27
C SER A 112 -25.98 24.51 -24.28
N GLY A 113 -24.93 23.71 -24.09
CA GLY A 113 -23.77 23.66 -24.98
C GLY A 113 -22.42 23.59 -24.26
N ILE A 114 -21.35 23.90 -24.99
CA ILE A 114 -19.98 23.93 -24.47
C ILE A 114 -19.49 25.38 -24.47
N TYR A 115 -18.98 25.84 -23.33
CA TYR A 115 -18.44 27.19 -23.16
C TYR A 115 -16.96 27.12 -22.82
N SER A 116 -16.14 27.84 -23.59
CA SER A 116 -14.71 27.98 -23.31
C SER A 116 -14.46 29.27 -22.54
N VAL A 117 -13.79 29.16 -21.41
CA VAL A 117 -13.37 30.30 -20.57
C VAL A 117 -11.89 30.20 -20.28
N GLN A 118 -11.20 31.33 -20.19
CA GLN A 118 -9.82 31.34 -19.71
C GLN A 118 -9.83 31.04 -18.20
N ALA A 119 -9.00 30.10 -17.75
CA ALA A 119 -8.83 29.82 -16.33
C ALA A 119 -8.24 31.05 -15.62
N MET A 120 -8.76 31.37 -14.43
CA MET A 120 -8.13 32.28 -13.48
C MET A 120 -7.18 31.46 -12.61
N GLU A 121 -5.93 31.91 -12.48
CA GLU A 121 -4.87 31.18 -11.77
C GLU A 121 -4.81 31.59 -10.29
N PRO A 122 -5.16 30.71 -9.35
CA PRO A 122 -4.36 30.47 -8.16
C PRO A 122 -3.44 29.29 -8.48
N VAL A 123 -2.22 29.59 -8.89
CA VAL A 123 -1.13 28.63 -8.89
C VAL A 123 -0.45 28.77 -7.53
N PHE A 124 -0.45 27.72 -6.72
CA PHE A 124 0.34 27.70 -5.50
C PHE A 124 1.81 27.50 -5.92
N SER A 125 2.59 28.56 -5.75
CA SER A 125 4.04 28.58 -6.00
C SER A 125 4.73 28.06 -4.76
N ASN A 126 5.58 27.04 -4.88
CA ASN A 126 6.64 26.82 -3.91
C ASN A 126 7.97 27.38 -4.44
N ASP A 127 8.68 28.08 -3.55
CA ASP A 127 10.02 28.69 -3.70
C ASP A 127 11.15 27.70 -4.06
N ILE A 128 10.84 26.48 -4.50
CA ILE A 128 11.79 25.36 -4.57
C ILE A 128 11.72 24.65 -5.93
N GLY A 129 11.89 25.37 -7.03
CA GLY A 129 12.38 24.80 -8.30
C GLY A 129 11.64 23.58 -8.87
N VAL A 130 10.32 23.44 -8.65
CA VAL A 130 9.51 22.31 -9.11
C VAL A 130 9.00 22.52 -10.56
N PRO A 131 9.02 21.52 -11.46
CA PRO A 131 8.39 21.60 -12.77
C PRO A 131 6.87 21.62 -12.75
N SER A 132 6.21 21.08 -11.71
CA SER A 132 4.76 21.03 -11.60
C SER A 132 4.26 21.25 -10.18
N GLY A 133 3.33 22.18 -9.97
CA GLY A 133 2.74 22.49 -8.66
C GLY A 133 1.27 22.08 -8.55
N GLU A 134 0.75 22.06 -7.34
CA GLU A 134 -0.67 21.86 -7.08
C GLU A 134 -1.47 22.96 -7.77
N SER A 135 -2.62 22.58 -8.33
CA SER A 135 -3.45 23.49 -9.09
C SER A 135 -4.90 23.42 -8.62
N ASP A 136 -5.43 24.57 -8.21
CA ASP A 136 -6.85 24.83 -7.97
C ASP A 136 -7.33 25.88 -8.99
N MET A 137 -7.49 25.46 -10.24
CA MET A 137 -7.85 26.39 -11.31
C MET A 137 -9.30 26.85 -11.15
N ILE A 138 -9.52 28.15 -11.28
CA ILE A 138 -10.85 28.75 -11.17
C ILE A 138 -11.38 29.05 -12.56
N CYS A 139 -12.48 28.41 -12.93
CA CYS A 139 -13.15 28.60 -14.21
C CYS A 139 -14.50 29.30 -14.00
N GLU A 140 -14.76 30.37 -14.73
CA GLU A 140 -16.07 31.05 -14.69
C GLU A 140 -17.20 30.14 -15.19
N ASN A 141 -18.31 30.02 -14.45
CA ASN A 141 -19.47 29.28 -14.92
C ASN A 141 -20.33 30.14 -15.88
N ARG A 142 -20.17 29.92 -17.19
CA ARG A 142 -20.99 30.57 -18.24
C ARG A 142 -22.24 29.78 -18.67
N CYS A 143 -22.52 28.66 -18.04
CA CYS A 143 -23.73 27.87 -18.30
C CYS A 143 -25.00 28.48 -17.67
N GLY A 144 -24.86 29.53 -16.85
CA GLY A 144 -25.99 30.17 -16.20
C GLY A 144 -26.76 29.19 -15.31
N SER A 145 -28.05 28.99 -15.59
CA SER A 145 -28.91 28.04 -14.87
C SER A 145 -28.97 26.64 -15.50
N ALA A 146 -28.24 26.39 -16.58
CA ALA A 146 -28.21 25.06 -17.21
C ALA A 146 -27.45 24.06 -16.32
N SER A 147 -27.89 22.80 -16.33
CA SER A 147 -27.26 21.74 -15.53
C SER A 147 -25.82 21.52 -16.02
N LEU A 148 -24.88 21.53 -15.09
CA LEU A 148 -23.47 21.25 -15.36
C LEU A 148 -23.22 19.75 -15.50
N ILE A 149 -22.40 19.37 -16.48
CA ILE A 149 -22.12 17.95 -16.79
C ILE A 149 -20.65 17.62 -16.50
N ASP A 150 -19.74 18.16 -17.30
CA ASP A 150 -18.30 17.88 -17.22
C ASP A 150 -17.48 19.09 -17.69
N ILE A 151 -16.18 19.05 -17.41
CA ILE A 151 -15.21 20.08 -17.78
C ILE A 151 -13.96 19.43 -18.33
N ALA A 152 -13.42 19.99 -19.42
CA ALA A 152 -12.09 19.65 -19.92
C ALA A 152 -11.17 20.86 -19.86
N VAL A 153 -9.86 20.61 -19.81
CA VAL A 153 -8.84 21.65 -19.68
C VAL A 153 -7.86 21.50 -20.84
N SER A 154 -7.56 22.61 -21.53
CA SER A 154 -6.58 22.60 -22.61
C SER A 154 -5.88 23.93 -22.78
N THR A 155 -4.79 23.95 -23.56
CA THR A 155 -4.11 25.19 -23.96
C THR A 155 -4.73 25.84 -25.20
N LYS A 156 -5.79 25.25 -25.77
CA LYS A 156 -6.46 25.73 -26.98
C LYS A 156 -7.85 26.27 -26.63
N HIS A 157 -8.24 27.37 -27.26
CA HIS A 157 -9.58 27.95 -27.04
C HIS A 157 -10.71 27.13 -27.72
N ASN A 158 -10.39 26.27 -28.69
CA ASN A 158 -11.38 25.53 -29.48
C ASN A 158 -11.95 24.29 -28.76
N HIS A 159 -13.27 24.09 -28.89
CA HIS A 159 -14.07 23.01 -28.30
C HIS A 159 -13.73 21.58 -28.76
N SER A 160 -12.71 21.40 -29.60
CA SER A 160 -12.19 20.10 -30.04
C SER A 160 -11.59 19.28 -28.89
N ALA A 161 -11.43 19.87 -27.70
CA ALA A 161 -10.66 19.38 -26.57
C ALA A 161 -11.52 18.87 -25.40
N MET A 162 -12.67 18.23 -25.68
CA MET A 162 -13.43 17.50 -24.64
C MET A 162 -12.88 16.10 -24.33
N GLU A 163 -11.80 15.72 -24.99
CA GLU A 163 -11.08 14.47 -24.72
C GLU A 163 -10.51 14.51 -23.30
N GLY A 164 -10.89 13.51 -22.49
CA GLY A 164 -10.50 13.40 -21.08
C GLY A 164 -11.25 14.35 -20.11
N SER A 165 -12.43 14.85 -20.43
CA SER A 165 -13.22 15.66 -19.49
C SER A 165 -13.48 14.97 -18.13
N VAL A 166 -13.45 15.73 -17.04
CA VAL A 166 -13.82 15.28 -15.69
C VAL A 166 -15.22 15.76 -15.32
N LYS A 167 -16.00 14.92 -14.63
CA LYS A 167 -17.36 15.28 -14.18
C LYS A 167 -17.31 16.43 -13.17
N ILE A 168 -18.23 17.38 -13.30
CA ILE A 168 -18.40 18.43 -12.29
C ILE A 168 -19.24 17.87 -11.14
N LEU A 169 -18.67 17.88 -9.94
CA LEU A 169 -19.28 17.36 -8.72
C LEU A 169 -19.93 18.49 -7.91
N ASN A 170 -20.78 18.10 -6.96
CA ASN A 170 -21.51 19.02 -6.07
C ASN A 170 -22.34 20.09 -6.79
N THR A 171 -22.88 19.75 -7.96
CA THR A 171 -23.84 20.59 -8.68
C THR A 171 -25.09 20.81 -7.84
N LYS A 172 -25.82 21.90 -8.10
CA LYS A 172 -26.98 22.31 -7.30
C LYS A 172 -28.06 21.22 -7.23
N GLU A 173 -28.26 20.49 -8.33
CA GLU A 173 -29.24 19.42 -8.46
C GLU A 173 -28.83 18.16 -7.67
N GLY A 174 -27.53 17.96 -7.44
CA GLY A 174 -26.99 16.79 -6.74
C GLY A 174 -26.79 16.98 -5.24
N ARG A 175 -26.98 18.19 -4.71
CA ARG A 175 -26.76 18.47 -3.27
C ARG A 175 -27.90 17.94 -2.41
N PRO A 176 -27.61 17.26 -1.29
CA PRO A 176 -28.65 16.89 -0.34
C PRO A 176 -29.18 18.12 0.40
N THR A 177 -30.42 18.06 0.88
CA THR A 177 -31.05 19.14 1.67
C THR A 177 -30.47 19.26 3.07
N GLU A 178 -29.98 18.15 3.62
CA GLU A 178 -29.36 18.06 4.94
C GLU A 178 -28.05 17.30 4.83
N PHE A 179 -27.16 17.51 5.80
CA PHE A 179 -25.94 16.72 5.89
C PHE A 179 -26.28 15.25 6.13
N GLN A 180 -25.69 14.38 5.32
CA GLN A 180 -25.83 12.93 5.43
C GLN A 180 -24.94 12.37 6.55
N HIS A 181 -23.84 13.08 6.86
CA HIS A 181 -22.84 12.64 7.83
C HIS A 181 -22.49 13.77 8.80
N GLY A 182 -22.37 13.42 10.09
CA GLY A 182 -21.92 14.36 11.13
C GLY A 182 -20.41 14.63 11.03
N LEU A 183 -19.62 13.57 10.86
CA LEU A 183 -18.17 13.63 10.68
C LEU A 183 -17.75 12.59 9.64
N THR A 184 -16.97 13.02 8.64
CA THR A 184 -16.37 12.16 7.62
C THR A 184 -14.86 12.14 7.79
N ILE A 185 -14.25 10.97 7.66
CA ILE A 185 -12.80 10.80 7.74
C ILE A 185 -12.22 10.75 6.34
N CYS A 186 -11.25 11.60 6.05
CA CYS A 186 -10.48 11.57 4.83
C CYS A 186 -9.12 10.97 5.15
N ILE A 187 -8.88 9.74 4.69
CA ILE A 187 -7.54 9.15 4.72
C ILE A 187 -6.73 9.80 3.61
N ASN A 188 -6.07 10.92 3.94
CA ASN A 188 -5.38 11.78 2.97
C ASN A 188 -3.92 11.34 2.74
N LYS A 189 -3.33 10.59 3.67
CA LYS A 189 -2.04 9.92 3.43
C LYS A 189 -2.24 8.87 2.33
N VAL A 190 -1.61 9.12 1.18
CA VAL A 190 -1.71 8.30 -0.03
C VAL A 190 -1.43 6.83 0.31
N LEU A 191 -2.37 5.94 -0.03
CA LEU A 191 -2.05 4.51 -0.08
C LEU A 191 -1.25 4.24 -1.36
N ASP A 192 0.08 4.26 -1.22
CA ASP A 192 1.08 3.90 -2.23
C ASP A 192 1.89 2.72 -1.67
N GLU A 193 1.67 1.56 -2.27
CA GLU A 193 2.16 0.26 -1.86
C GLU A 193 1.92 -0.05 -0.38
N TYR A 194 0.79 0.45 0.12
CA TYR A 194 0.46 0.33 1.52
C TYR A 194 0.14 -1.13 1.88
N ILE A 195 0.95 -1.70 2.77
CA ILE A 195 0.85 -3.10 3.17
C ILE A 195 0.40 -3.31 4.62
N ASN A 196 0.14 -2.27 5.42
CA ASN A 196 -0.30 -2.40 6.80
C ASN A 196 -1.80 -2.75 6.90
N VAL A 197 -2.19 -3.88 6.31
CA VAL A 197 -3.56 -4.39 6.20
C VAL A 197 -4.25 -4.42 7.55
N ILE A 198 -3.63 -5.02 8.56
CA ILE A 198 -4.29 -5.18 9.87
C ILE A 198 -4.46 -3.84 10.60
N GLN A 199 -3.51 -2.92 10.44
CA GLN A 199 -3.58 -1.60 11.07
C GLN A 199 -4.72 -0.78 10.48
N LEU A 200 -4.85 -0.75 9.15
CA LEU A 200 -5.95 -0.05 8.49
C LEU A 200 -7.32 -0.61 8.90
N ILE A 201 -7.47 -1.94 8.97
CA ILE A 201 -8.71 -2.58 9.43
C ILE A 201 -9.05 -2.10 10.85
N GLN A 202 -8.08 -2.10 11.77
CA GLN A 202 -8.27 -1.62 13.14
C GLN A 202 -8.68 -0.15 13.19
N SER A 203 -8.04 0.70 12.39
CA SER A 203 -8.40 2.13 12.31
C SER A 203 -9.81 2.33 11.77
N ILE A 204 -10.19 1.65 10.68
CA ILE A 204 -11.55 1.71 10.10
C ILE A 204 -12.61 1.28 11.13
N GLU A 205 -12.38 0.17 11.83
CA GLU A 205 -13.31 -0.31 12.86
C GLU A 205 -13.38 0.63 14.05
N MET A 206 -12.24 1.25 14.44
CA MET A 206 -12.24 2.32 15.43
C MET A 206 -13.03 3.55 14.98
N TYR A 207 -12.91 3.98 13.72
CA TYR A 207 -13.69 5.09 13.18
C TYR A 207 -15.19 4.79 13.25
N ARG A 208 -15.58 3.54 12.93
CA ARG A 208 -16.98 3.09 13.05
C ARG A 208 -17.45 3.13 14.50
N LEU A 209 -16.66 2.61 15.44
CA LEU A 209 -16.97 2.62 16.88
C LEU A 209 -17.09 4.05 17.44
N LEU A 210 -16.25 4.97 16.96
CA LEU A 210 -16.25 6.36 17.39
C LEU A 210 -17.34 7.21 16.69
N GLY A 211 -18.12 6.62 15.78
CA GLY A 211 -19.28 7.26 15.17
C GLY A 211 -18.98 8.07 13.91
N ALA A 212 -17.96 7.69 13.13
CA ALA A 212 -17.79 8.21 11.78
C ALA A 212 -19.03 7.94 10.92
N GLY A 213 -19.45 8.92 10.12
CA GLY A 213 -20.53 8.74 9.16
C GLY A 213 -20.08 8.06 7.86
N LYS A 214 -18.84 8.35 7.43
CA LYS A 214 -18.24 7.85 6.19
C LYS A 214 -16.71 7.96 6.29
N VAL A 215 -16.00 7.13 5.53
CA VAL A 215 -14.55 7.24 5.31
C VAL A 215 -14.27 7.33 3.81
N SER A 216 -13.45 8.29 3.39
CA SER A 216 -12.93 8.40 2.03
C SER A 216 -11.46 8.00 2.03
N VAL A 217 -11.07 7.09 1.13
CA VAL A 217 -9.72 6.55 1.01
C VAL A 217 -9.19 6.81 -0.39
N TYR A 218 -8.02 7.46 -0.47
CA TYR A 218 -7.33 7.72 -1.73
C TYR A 218 -6.21 6.70 -1.93
N LYS A 219 -6.20 6.03 -3.08
CA LYS A 219 -5.18 5.04 -3.44
C LYS A 219 -4.59 5.30 -4.83
N ILE A 220 -3.30 5.02 -4.97
CA ILE A 220 -2.63 4.92 -6.26
C ILE A 220 -2.55 3.44 -6.64
N ASN A 221 -1.90 2.65 -5.78
CA ASN A 221 -1.78 1.21 -5.89
C ASN A 221 -1.83 0.60 -4.47
N CYS A 222 -2.04 -0.71 -4.35
CA CYS A 222 -1.95 -1.42 -3.09
C CYS A 222 -1.74 -2.92 -3.35
N SER A 223 -1.46 -3.70 -2.30
CA SER A 223 -1.38 -5.16 -2.41
C SER A 223 -2.75 -5.78 -2.73
N ASP A 224 -2.77 -6.97 -3.35
CA ASP A 224 -4.02 -7.70 -3.63
C ASP A 224 -4.85 -7.97 -2.37
N MET A 225 -4.16 -8.19 -1.25
CA MET A 225 -4.81 -8.36 0.06
C MET A 225 -5.48 -7.07 0.54
N MET A 226 -4.80 -5.93 0.39
CA MET A 226 -5.37 -4.62 0.71
C MET A 226 -6.57 -4.30 -0.19
N GLN A 227 -6.46 -4.60 -1.49
CA GLN A 227 -7.53 -4.41 -2.46
C GLN A 227 -8.82 -5.14 -2.03
N GLN A 228 -8.71 -6.41 -1.66
CA GLN A 228 -9.87 -7.19 -1.17
C GLN A 228 -10.49 -6.62 0.12
N VAL A 229 -9.68 -6.05 1.01
CA VAL A 229 -10.16 -5.40 2.24
C VAL A 229 -10.92 -4.11 1.91
N LEU A 230 -10.37 -3.29 1.00
CA LEU A 230 -11.02 -2.07 0.55
C LEU A 230 -12.34 -2.38 -0.18
N ASP A 231 -12.37 -3.42 -1.02
CA ASP A 231 -13.58 -3.87 -1.72
C ASP A 231 -14.69 -4.24 -0.73
N TYR A 232 -14.35 -5.02 0.29
CA TYR A 232 -15.29 -5.40 1.36
C TYR A 232 -15.94 -4.20 2.05
N TYR A 233 -15.15 -3.20 2.44
CA TYR A 233 -15.68 -2.01 3.10
C TYR A 233 -16.40 -1.05 2.14
N ALA A 234 -16.04 -1.05 0.86
CA ALA A 234 -16.72 -0.29 -0.17
C ALA A 234 -18.11 -0.86 -0.50
N GLU A 235 -18.27 -2.18 -0.49
CA GLU A 235 -19.57 -2.85 -0.65
C GLU A 235 -20.52 -2.60 0.54
N ASP A 236 -19.96 -2.53 1.76
CA ASP A 236 -20.71 -2.13 2.97
C ASP A 236 -21.17 -0.65 2.93
N GLY A 237 -20.56 0.16 2.06
CA GLY A 237 -20.89 1.58 1.85
C GLY A 237 -20.43 2.51 2.98
N PHE A 238 -19.62 2.00 3.91
CA PHE A 238 -18.95 2.80 4.94
C PHE A 238 -17.72 3.51 4.38
N ILE A 239 -17.04 2.87 3.43
CA ILE A 239 -15.85 3.42 2.76
C ILE A 239 -16.17 3.79 1.30
N GLU A 240 -15.65 4.93 0.87
CA GLU A 240 -15.53 5.31 -0.53
C GLU A 240 -14.07 5.26 -0.94
N VAL A 241 -13.76 4.49 -1.99
CA VAL A 241 -12.38 4.29 -2.47
C VAL A 241 -12.20 5.06 -3.76
N LEU A 242 -11.26 6.00 -3.76
CA LEU A 242 -10.91 6.84 -4.90
C LEU A 242 -9.55 6.38 -5.44
N SER A 243 -9.56 5.74 -6.61
CA SER A 243 -8.36 5.19 -7.26
C SER A 243 -7.87 6.12 -8.36
N TRP A 244 -6.65 6.65 -8.20
CA TRP A 244 -6.06 7.61 -9.13
C TRP A 244 -4.82 6.98 -9.76
N ASP A 245 -4.84 6.70 -11.06
CA ASP A 245 -3.65 6.16 -11.74
C ASP A 245 -2.70 7.29 -12.11
N ILE A 246 -1.79 7.60 -11.20
CA ILE A 246 -0.72 8.60 -11.37
C ILE A 246 0.68 7.97 -11.39
N SER A 247 0.73 6.66 -11.62
CA SER A 247 1.97 5.86 -11.63
C SER A 247 3.01 6.40 -12.62
N GLN A 248 2.58 7.06 -13.69
CA GLN A 248 3.48 7.66 -14.67
C GLN A 248 4.07 8.99 -14.19
N LEU A 249 3.33 9.79 -13.42
CA LEU A 249 3.81 11.06 -12.88
C LEU A 249 4.94 10.82 -11.86
N LEU A 250 4.80 9.79 -11.03
CA LEU A 250 5.82 9.33 -10.07
C LEU A 250 7.13 8.87 -10.74
N LYS A 251 7.08 8.42 -12.01
CA LYS A 251 8.26 7.99 -12.76
C LYS A 251 9.03 9.14 -13.41
N SER A 252 8.34 10.25 -13.70
CA SER A 252 8.89 11.38 -14.47
C SER A 252 9.36 12.56 -13.62
N SER A 253 9.12 12.56 -12.31
CA SER A 253 9.47 13.68 -11.44
C SER A 253 10.98 13.77 -11.20
N HIS A 254 11.56 14.96 -11.40
CA HIS A 254 12.92 15.30 -10.94
C HIS A 254 13.00 15.45 -9.40
N HIS A 255 11.86 15.35 -8.72
CA HIS A 255 11.71 15.43 -7.27
C HIS A 255 11.97 14.10 -6.58
N THR A 256 12.16 14.21 -5.27
CA THR A 256 12.19 13.05 -4.39
C THR A 256 10.81 12.35 -4.44
N HIS A 257 10.77 11.02 -4.29
CA HIS A 257 9.49 10.29 -4.30
C HIS A 257 8.58 10.80 -3.17
N LYS A 258 9.20 11.13 -2.04
CA LYS A 258 8.53 11.68 -0.87
C LYS A 258 7.87 13.04 -1.15
N GLU A 259 8.59 14.00 -1.72
CA GLU A 259 8.03 15.32 -2.08
C GLU A 259 6.84 15.18 -3.03
N THR A 260 6.94 14.29 -4.03
CA THR A 260 5.85 14.07 -4.99
C THR A 260 4.60 13.52 -4.28
N LEU A 261 4.78 12.58 -3.35
CA LEU A 261 3.67 12.07 -2.54
C LEU A 261 3.08 13.14 -1.62
N GLU A 262 3.88 14.03 -1.03
CA GLU A 262 3.39 15.15 -0.21
C GLU A 262 2.47 16.07 -1.03
N HIS A 263 2.88 16.48 -2.24
CA HIS A 263 2.03 17.27 -3.14
C HIS A 263 0.70 16.56 -3.49
N ILE A 264 0.76 15.24 -3.71
CA ILE A 264 -0.44 14.45 -4.00
C ILE A 264 -1.36 14.39 -2.77
N GLN A 265 -0.81 14.30 -1.55
CA GLN A 265 -1.60 14.30 -0.32
C GLN A 265 -2.36 15.62 -0.12
N ASP A 266 -1.78 16.75 -0.48
CA ASP A 266 -2.44 18.05 -0.42
C ASP A 266 -3.61 18.12 -1.42
N ILE A 267 -3.38 17.62 -2.64
CA ILE A 267 -4.43 17.47 -3.65
C ILE A 267 -5.57 16.55 -3.18
N PHE A 268 -5.25 15.44 -2.51
CA PHE A 268 -6.27 14.55 -1.95
C PHE A 268 -7.05 15.22 -0.82
N SER A 269 -6.37 16.01 0.00
CA SER A 269 -6.98 16.73 1.12
C SER A 269 -8.01 17.74 0.60
N ILE A 270 -7.67 18.52 -0.42
CA ILE A 270 -8.59 19.51 -1.01
C ILE A 270 -9.74 18.84 -1.77
N ASP A 271 -9.49 17.78 -2.56
CA ASP A 271 -10.56 16.99 -3.19
C ASP A 271 -11.53 16.48 -2.12
N CYS A 272 -11.03 15.94 -1.00
CA CYS A 272 -11.89 15.37 0.02
C CYS A 272 -12.76 16.41 0.71
N VAL A 273 -12.20 17.59 0.99
CA VAL A 273 -12.93 18.72 1.56
C VAL A 273 -14.03 19.18 0.61
N TYR A 274 -13.72 19.45 -0.65
CA TYR A 274 -14.72 19.86 -1.63
C TYR A 274 -15.77 18.79 -1.83
N ARG A 275 -15.39 17.53 -2.03
CA ARG A 275 -16.30 16.38 -2.21
C ARG A 275 -17.30 16.24 -1.08
N ASN A 276 -16.89 16.52 0.15
CA ASN A 276 -17.74 16.39 1.33
C ASN A 276 -18.45 17.68 1.77
N MET A 277 -18.24 18.80 1.06
CA MET A 277 -18.73 20.14 1.41
C MET A 277 -20.24 20.25 1.66
N TYR A 278 -21.05 19.46 0.96
CA TYR A 278 -22.52 19.46 1.13
C TYR A 278 -23.07 18.19 1.76
N THR A 279 -22.27 17.14 1.90
CA THR A 279 -22.71 15.85 2.45
C THR A 279 -22.32 15.67 3.92
N SER A 280 -21.25 16.33 4.38
CA SER A 280 -20.71 16.17 5.73
C SER A 280 -20.66 17.50 6.47
N LYS A 281 -21.06 17.49 7.76
CA LYS A 281 -20.98 18.69 8.61
C LYS A 281 -19.52 19.03 8.96
N TYR A 282 -18.73 18.01 9.30
CA TYR A 282 -17.30 18.12 9.56
C TYR A 282 -16.51 17.06 8.80
N VAL A 283 -15.25 17.37 8.53
CA VAL A 283 -14.27 16.47 7.90
C VAL A 283 -13.01 16.44 8.77
N LEU A 284 -12.47 15.25 9.04
CA LEU A 284 -11.15 15.06 9.64
C LEU A 284 -10.18 14.56 8.56
N LEU A 285 -9.09 15.30 8.33
CA LEU A 285 -7.96 14.84 7.54
C LEU A 285 -7.02 14.05 8.46
N SER A 286 -6.76 12.78 8.16
CA SER A 286 -6.00 11.88 9.03
C SER A 286 -5.26 10.81 8.24
N GLY A 287 -4.11 10.35 8.74
CA GLY A 287 -3.46 9.14 8.22
C GLY A 287 -4.21 7.85 8.59
N PRO A 288 -3.91 6.72 7.90
CA PRO A 288 -4.51 5.43 8.23
C PRO A 288 -4.05 4.86 9.58
N GLU A 289 -2.94 5.33 10.12
CA GLU A 289 -2.40 4.97 11.44
C GLU A 289 -2.81 5.94 12.58
N GLU A 290 -3.60 6.96 12.28
CA GLU A 290 -3.95 8.05 13.20
C GLU A 290 -5.41 7.98 13.63
N ILE A 291 -5.67 8.03 14.94
CA ILE A 291 -7.03 7.92 15.47
C ILE A 291 -7.30 9.09 16.41
N LEU A 292 -8.34 9.89 16.14
CA LEU A 292 -8.81 10.90 17.09
C LEU A 292 -9.48 10.21 18.29
N ILE A 293 -8.84 10.24 19.45
CA ILE A 293 -9.34 9.61 20.67
C ILE A 293 -9.97 10.68 21.57
N PRO A 294 -11.29 10.60 21.84
CA PRO A 294 -11.93 11.44 22.85
C PRO A 294 -11.61 10.91 24.24
N ASN A 295 -11.00 11.74 25.09
CA ASN A 295 -10.61 11.36 26.45
C ASN A 295 -11.75 11.58 27.46
N GLN A 296 -12.63 12.55 27.21
CA GLN A 296 -13.74 12.92 28.12
C GLN A 296 -15.14 12.52 27.60
N HIS A 297 -15.24 11.96 26.40
CA HIS A 297 -16.50 11.63 25.73
C HIS A 297 -16.47 10.21 25.17
N GLU A 298 -17.64 9.57 25.00
CA GLU A 298 -17.68 8.19 24.49
C GLU A 298 -17.30 8.10 23.02
N ASN A 299 -17.73 9.06 22.20
CA ASN A 299 -17.61 9.03 20.74
C ASN A 299 -17.53 10.45 20.14
N TRP A 300 -17.27 10.53 18.84
CA TRP A 300 -17.12 11.79 18.11
C TRP A 300 -18.41 12.59 18.01
N THR A 301 -19.57 11.93 17.99
CA THR A 301 -20.86 12.65 17.95
C THR A 301 -21.04 13.51 19.21
N GLU A 302 -20.73 12.96 20.38
CA GLU A 302 -20.80 13.71 21.64
C GLU A 302 -19.72 14.80 21.71
N LEU A 303 -18.47 14.46 21.37
CA LEU A 303 -17.35 15.40 21.35
C LEU A 303 -17.68 16.61 20.46
N MET A 304 -18.05 16.38 19.20
CA MET A 304 -18.33 17.47 18.26
C MET A 304 -19.53 18.31 18.67
N ARG A 305 -20.56 17.71 19.27
CA ARG A 305 -21.70 18.45 19.82
C ARG A 305 -21.27 19.36 20.97
N LYS A 306 -20.39 18.89 21.86
CA LYS A 306 -19.87 19.68 22.99
C LYS A 306 -18.96 20.81 22.53
N LEU A 307 -18.06 20.53 21.60
CA LEU A 307 -17.17 21.54 21.02
C LEU A 307 -17.96 22.68 20.34
N ALA A 308 -18.97 22.32 19.54
CA ALA A 308 -19.84 23.31 18.90
C ALA A 308 -20.65 24.16 19.91
N GLN A 309 -21.00 23.60 21.08
CA GLN A 309 -21.69 24.34 22.15
C GLN A 309 -20.77 25.27 22.94
N GLN A 310 -19.53 24.84 23.21
CA GLN A 310 -18.57 25.62 24.01
C GLN A 310 -17.89 26.72 23.20
N HIS A 311 -17.77 26.54 21.88
CA HIS A 311 -17.06 27.44 20.99
C HIS A 311 -17.99 27.93 19.88
N GLU A 312 -18.95 28.77 20.24
CA GLU A 312 -19.92 29.31 19.28
C GLU A 312 -19.20 30.06 18.13
N GLY A 313 -19.55 29.69 16.90
CA GLY A 313 -18.95 30.20 15.66
C GLY A 313 -17.55 29.66 15.34
N ALA A 314 -17.03 28.68 16.08
CA ALA A 314 -15.83 27.95 15.66
C ALA A 314 -16.19 26.92 14.58
N GLU A 315 -15.49 26.99 13.45
CA GLU A 315 -15.72 26.13 12.28
C GLU A 315 -14.59 25.12 12.07
N THR A 316 -13.48 25.29 12.80
CA THR A 316 -12.30 24.43 12.75
C THR A 316 -11.79 24.13 14.17
N PHE A 317 -11.50 22.87 14.45
CA PHE A 317 -10.96 22.39 15.72
C PHE A 317 -9.62 21.70 15.50
N VAL A 318 -8.60 22.13 16.22
CA VAL A 318 -7.21 21.68 16.04
C VAL A 318 -6.81 20.78 17.21
N PHE A 319 -6.27 19.61 16.89
CA PHE A 319 -5.88 18.58 17.86
C PHE A 319 -4.38 18.30 17.77
N ASN A 320 -3.77 18.07 18.94
CA ASN A 320 -2.37 17.65 19.04
C ASN A 320 -2.23 16.17 18.65
N VAL A 321 -1.16 15.84 17.91
CA VAL A 321 -0.76 14.45 17.64
C VAL A 321 0.16 13.94 18.73
N HIS A 322 -0.13 12.76 19.27
CA HIS A 322 0.72 12.05 20.22
C HIS A 322 1.15 10.72 19.62
N VAL A 323 2.45 10.46 19.68
CA VAL A 323 3.10 9.31 19.06
C VAL A 323 3.25 8.21 20.09
N PHE A 324 2.57 7.09 19.84
CA PHE A 324 2.58 5.88 20.65
C PHE A 324 3.43 4.81 19.96
N SER A 325 4.60 4.53 20.54
CA SER A 325 5.52 3.50 20.03
C SER A 325 5.21 2.17 20.70
N ALA A 326 5.03 1.13 19.89
CA ALA A 326 4.80 -0.23 20.37
C ALA A 326 6.01 -0.73 21.18
N VAL A 327 5.74 -1.38 22.29
CA VAL A 327 6.73 -2.04 23.16
C VAL A 327 6.56 -3.54 22.96
N ALA A 328 7.67 -4.25 22.78
CA ALA A 328 7.65 -5.69 22.54
C ALA A 328 6.87 -6.39 23.68
N PRO A 329 5.93 -7.29 23.36
CA PRO A 329 5.18 -7.99 24.38
C PRO A 329 6.09 -8.98 25.11
N ASP A 330 5.88 -9.13 26.42
CA ASP A 330 6.56 -10.14 27.21
C ASP A 330 6.39 -11.53 26.59
N THR A 331 7.45 -12.33 26.57
CA THR A 331 7.49 -13.68 26.00
C THR A 331 6.41 -14.62 26.55
N ASP A 332 5.83 -14.31 27.71
CA ASP A 332 4.75 -15.08 28.32
C ASP A 332 3.34 -14.78 27.75
N SER A 333 3.17 -13.63 27.09
CA SER A 333 1.89 -13.24 26.46
C SER A 333 1.61 -13.95 25.12
N LEU A 334 2.62 -14.62 24.54
CA LEU A 334 2.52 -15.50 23.37
C LEU A 334 1.55 -16.69 23.58
N THR A 335 1.07 -16.89 24.81
CA THR A 335 0.20 -18.00 25.21
C THR A 335 -1.28 -17.63 25.34
N SER A 336 -1.67 -16.37 25.14
CA SER A 336 -3.10 -16.02 25.18
C SER A 336 -3.81 -16.44 23.89
N ASN A 337 -4.85 -17.26 24.04
CA ASN A 337 -5.60 -18.00 23.02
C ASN A 337 -6.33 -17.17 21.94
N THR A 338 -5.99 -15.90 21.71
CA THR A 338 -6.53 -15.14 20.59
C THR A 338 -5.66 -15.39 19.36
N GLN A 339 -6.15 -16.28 18.51
CA GLN A 339 -5.58 -16.69 17.24
C GLN A 339 -5.67 -15.53 16.22
N TRP A 340 -4.98 -14.42 16.50
CA TRP A 340 -4.91 -13.28 15.61
C TRP A 340 -4.16 -13.67 14.34
N PRO A 341 -4.65 -13.30 13.17
CA PRO A 341 -4.00 -13.63 11.94
C PRO A 341 -2.72 -12.83 11.74
N ALA A 342 -1.74 -13.48 11.14
CA ALA A 342 -0.46 -12.89 10.89
C ALA A 342 -0.52 -12.17 9.53
N ASN A 343 -1.06 -10.95 9.54
CA ASN A 343 -1.10 -10.08 8.38
C ASN A 343 -0.09 -8.95 8.54
N PRO A 344 0.42 -8.37 7.44
CA PRO A 344 1.32 -7.24 7.55
C PRO A 344 0.61 -6.03 8.16
N GLY A 345 1.34 -5.26 8.97
CA GLY A 345 0.85 -4.10 9.73
C GLY A 345 0.92 -4.27 11.25
N LEU A 346 0.87 -3.14 11.97
CA LEU A 346 0.85 -3.10 13.43
C LEU A 346 -0.50 -3.56 13.99
N ASN A 347 -0.49 -4.55 14.89
CA ASN A 347 -1.67 -4.95 15.66
C ASN A 347 -1.75 -4.15 16.97
N ILE A 348 -2.53 -3.06 16.98
CA ILE A 348 -2.65 -2.16 18.14
C ILE A 348 -3.36 -2.81 19.35
N LEU A 349 -4.02 -3.95 19.15
CA LEU A 349 -4.57 -4.74 20.26
C LEU A 349 -3.53 -5.66 20.92
N TYR A 350 -2.50 -6.06 20.17
CA TYR A 350 -1.49 -7.02 20.61
C TYR A 350 -0.35 -6.37 21.38
N TYR A 351 0.12 -5.20 20.94
CA TYR A 351 1.24 -4.52 21.57
C TYR A 351 0.80 -3.68 22.79
N HIS A 352 1.75 -3.52 23.72
CA HIS A 352 1.73 -2.44 24.70
C HIS A 352 2.32 -1.19 24.05
N PHE A 353 1.97 -0.01 24.56
CA PHE A 353 2.45 1.25 24.03
C PHE A 353 3.01 2.11 25.17
N ASN A 354 4.03 2.91 24.85
CA ASN A 354 4.56 3.90 25.78
C ASN A 354 3.53 4.99 26.14
N ASN A 355 3.87 5.84 27.12
CA ASN A 355 3.19 7.12 27.29
C ASN A 355 3.48 7.97 26.06
N GLY A 356 2.47 8.19 25.22
CA GLY A 356 2.63 8.86 23.93
C GLY A 356 3.34 10.22 24.05
N VAL A 357 4.22 10.51 23.10
CA VAL A 357 5.00 11.76 23.06
C VAL A 357 4.30 12.75 22.14
N GLU A 358 4.06 13.98 22.61
CA GLU A 358 3.47 15.03 21.77
C GLU A 358 4.40 15.34 20.59
N SER A 359 3.83 15.33 19.38
CA SER A 359 4.48 15.75 18.14
C SER A 359 4.17 17.23 17.84
N ASP A 360 5.07 17.86 17.08
CA ASP A 360 4.83 19.19 16.52
C ASP A 360 3.68 19.19 15.50
N GLU A 361 3.34 18.02 14.96
CA GLU A 361 2.22 17.85 14.05
C GLU A 361 0.85 18.08 14.71
N LYS A 362 -0.09 18.58 13.92
CA LYS A 362 -1.49 18.81 14.30
C LYS A 362 -2.43 18.21 13.25
N ARG A 363 -3.64 17.88 13.67
CA ARG A 363 -4.74 17.52 12.77
C ARG A 363 -5.95 18.40 13.04
N MET A 364 -6.77 18.56 12.01
CA MET A 364 -7.91 19.47 12.05
C MET A 364 -9.21 18.73 11.73
N VAL A 365 -10.23 18.99 12.54
CA VAL A 365 -11.62 18.72 12.19
C VAL A 365 -12.22 20.02 11.68
N ILE A 366 -12.62 20.03 10.42
CA ILE A 366 -12.93 21.25 9.66
C ILE A 366 -14.36 21.19 9.15
N ASN A 367 -15.11 22.30 9.22
CA ASN A 367 -16.30 22.48 8.39
C ASN A 367 -15.85 22.72 6.94
N PRO A 368 -16.11 21.81 6.00
CA PRO A 368 -15.58 21.92 4.64
C PRO A 368 -16.05 23.19 3.90
N ARG A 369 -17.15 23.84 4.34
CA ARG A 369 -17.67 25.06 3.72
C ARG A 369 -16.84 26.31 4.02
N VAL A 370 -15.93 26.29 5.00
CA VAL A 370 -15.06 27.45 5.29
C VAL A 370 -13.73 27.43 4.54
N ILE A 371 -13.45 26.37 3.78
CA ILE A 371 -12.21 26.20 3.01
C ILE A 371 -12.44 26.59 1.55
N PHE A 372 -11.73 27.61 1.09
CA PHE A 372 -11.77 28.15 -0.27
C PHE A 372 -10.53 27.80 -1.09
N ASN A 373 -9.43 27.39 -0.47
CA ASN A 373 -8.20 27.00 -1.17
C ASN A 373 -7.29 26.10 -0.32
N LEU A 374 -6.21 25.62 -0.92
CA LEU A 374 -5.20 24.75 -0.28
C LEU A 374 -4.49 25.42 0.90
N ASP A 375 -4.10 26.70 0.79
CA ASP A 375 -3.39 27.42 1.87
C ASP A 375 -4.15 27.38 3.20
N GLN A 376 -5.49 27.41 3.14
CA GLN A 376 -6.39 27.36 4.30
C GLN A 376 -6.48 25.99 4.99
N LEU A 377 -5.85 24.95 4.44
CA LEU A 377 -5.64 23.67 5.11
C LEU A 377 -4.43 23.69 6.06
N SER A 378 -3.85 24.87 6.31
CA SER A 378 -2.92 25.12 7.40
C SER A 378 -3.59 25.92 8.53
N VAL A 379 -3.16 25.66 9.78
CA VAL A 379 -3.71 26.32 10.98
C VAL A 379 -3.61 27.85 10.89
N ASP A 380 -2.52 28.36 10.30
CA ASP A 380 -2.22 29.79 10.20
C ASP A 380 -3.12 30.56 9.22
N HIS A 381 -3.78 29.86 8.29
CA HIS A 381 -4.58 30.48 7.23
C HIS A 381 -6.09 30.14 7.35
N SER A 382 -6.46 29.18 8.20
CA SER A 382 -7.86 28.86 8.49
C SER A 382 -8.52 29.96 9.33
N GLY A 383 -9.83 30.16 9.19
CA GLY A 383 -10.61 31.21 9.88
C GLY A 383 -10.65 31.07 11.41
N LYS A 384 -11.81 31.31 12.06
CA LYS A 384 -11.90 31.15 13.52
C LYS A 384 -11.74 29.68 13.91
N TRP A 385 -10.54 29.31 14.36
CA TRP A 385 -10.20 27.97 14.84
C TRP A 385 -10.00 27.94 16.35
N VAL A 386 -10.10 26.75 16.94
CA VAL A 386 -9.89 26.53 18.38
C VAL A 386 -8.96 25.35 18.60
N LYS A 387 -7.91 25.55 19.40
CA LYS A 387 -7.06 24.44 19.88
C LYS A 387 -7.81 23.66 20.95
N ILE A 388 -7.92 22.35 20.76
CA ILE A 388 -8.54 21.46 21.74
C ILE A 388 -7.47 20.94 22.71
N PRO A 389 -7.69 21.05 24.03
CA PRO A 389 -6.80 20.48 25.03
C PRO A 389 -6.68 18.95 24.91
N SER A 390 -5.46 18.42 25.05
CA SER A 390 -5.17 16.99 24.92
C SER A 390 -5.94 16.12 25.94
N ASP A 391 -6.25 16.65 27.12
CA ASP A 391 -7.05 15.96 28.14
C ASP A 391 -8.51 15.81 27.75
N MET A 392 -9.02 16.60 26.79
CA MET A 392 -10.35 16.47 26.22
C MET A 392 -10.35 15.49 25.04
N ALA A 393 -9.46 15.67 24.08
CA ALA A 393 -9.28 14.80 22.92
C ALA A 393 -7.94 15.05 22.23
N GLN A 394 -7.36 14.01 21.63
CA GLN A 394 -6.09 14.09 20.91
C GLN A 394 -5.99 13.03 19.81
N ILE A 395 -5.08 13.22 18.86
CA ILE A 395 -4.79 12.22 17.83
C ILE A 395 -3.74 11.25 18.37
N HIS A 396 -4.03 9.95 18.33
CA HIS A 396 -3.07 8.89 18.64
C HIS A 396 -2.48 8.40 17.31
N LEU A 397 -1.16 8.50 17.17
CA LEU A 397 -0.38 7.92 16.07
C LEU A 397 0.32 6.66 16.59
N TYR A 398 -0.14 5.47 16.15
CA TYR A 398 0.46 4.20 16.58
C TYR A 398 1.54 3.73 15.60
N GLN A 399 2.75 3.53 16.08
CA GLN A 399 3.90 3.10 15.26
C GLN A 399 4.75 2.03 15.97
N ASN A 400 5.64 1.37 15.21
CA ASN A 400 6.57 0.38 15.75
C ASN A 400 7.60 1.00 16.71
N PRO A 401 8.23 0.18 17.59
CA PRO A 401 9.38 0.64 18.36
C PRO A 401 10.45 1.16 17.41
N ILE A 402 10.83 2.43 17.58
CA ILE A 402 12.00 2.99 16.89
C ILE A 402 13.22 2.27 17.48
N THR A 403 14.12 1.77 16.65
CA THR A 403 15.40 1.18 17.07
C THR A 403 16.37 2.20 17.70
N THR A 404 15.91 3.39 18.04
CA THR A 404 16.69 4.33 18.84
C THR A 404 16.65 3.89 20.29
N GLU A 405 17.83 3.75 20.88
CA GLU A 405 18.08 3.57 22.30
C GLU A 405 17.50 4.74 23.10
N TYR A 406 16.17 4.80 23.26
CA TYR A 406 15.55 5.57 24.32
C TYR A 406 15.46 4.64 25.52
N GLY A 407 16.27 4.96 26.54
CA GLY A 407 16.35 4.21 27.79
C GLY A 407 14.99 4.02 28.46
N ASP A 408 14.89 2.95 29.24
CA ASP A 408 13.81 2.55 30.15
C ASP A 408 12.61 3.50 30.16
N VAL A 409 11.74 3.35 29.16
CA VAL A 409 10.47 4.06 29.13
C VAL A 409 9.54 3.38 30.15
N PRO A 410 8.99 4.11 31.13
CA PRO A 410 8.13 3.51 32.14
C PRO A 410 6.96 2.76 31.51
N GLU A 411 6.80 1.51 31.92
CA GLU A 411 5.66 0.64 31.64
C GLU A 411 4.37 1.35 32.10
N ASN A 412 3.65 1.97 31.18
CA ASN A 412 2.34 2.55 31.46
C ASN A 412 1.49 2.44 30.20
N ASP A 413 0.44 1.64 30.28
CA ASP A 413 -0.47 1.39 29.17
C ASP A 413 -1.33 2.61 28.82
N ASP A 414 -1.64 2.75 27.52
CA ASP A 414 -2.68 3.66 27.03
C ASP A 414 -4.05 3.25 27.60
N LYS A 415 -4.44 3.93 28.69
CA LYS A 415 -5.71 3.70 29.41
C LYS A 415 -6.94 3.95 28.55
N ARG A 416 -6.85 4.79 27.51
CA ARG A 416 -8.02 5.12 26.69
C ARG A 416 -8.20 4.13 25.55
N LEU A 417 -7.13 3.67 24.91
CA LEU A 417 -7.23 2.54 23.98
C LEU A 417 -7.77 1.30 24.69
N GLN A 418 -7.31 1.02 25.92
CA GLN A 418 -7.82 -0.08 26.76
C GLN A 418 -9.35 -0.08 26.90
N HIS A 419 -9.98 1.09 26.96
CA HIS A 419 -11.44 1.22 27.04
C HIS A 419 -12.14 0.66 25.79
N TYR A 420 -11.59 0.88 24.60
CA TYR A 420 -12.17 0.44 23.33
C TYR A 420 -11.73 -0.98 22.92
N LYS A 421 -10.67 -1.53 23.53
CA LYS A 421 -10.12 -2.86 23.19
C LYS A 421 -11.18 -3.97 23.10
N PRO A 422 -12.15 -4.12 24.04
CA PRO A 422 -13.13 -5.19 23.96
C PRO A 422 -14.04 -5.09 22.72
N SER A 423 -14.59 -3.90 22.46
CA SER A 423 -15.49 -3.66 21.31
C SER A 423 -14.74 -3.77 19.98
N LEU A 424 -13.51 -3.23 19.93
CA LEU A 424 -12.66 -3.35 18.74
C LEU A 424 -12.32 -4.82 18.46
N ALA A 425 -12.00 -5.61 19.48
CA ALA A 425 -11.71 -7.03 19.31
C ALA A 425 -12.92 -7.81 18.75
N GLU A 426 -14.15 -7.49 19.20
CA GLU A 426 -15.38 -8.09 18.67
C GLU A 426 -15.60 -7.75 17.19
N HIS A 427 -15.45 -6.47 16.82
CA HIS A 427 -15.59 -5.99 15.45
C HIS A 427 -14.57 -6.66 14.52
N LEU A 428 -13.30 -6.71 14.92
CA LEU A 428 -12.25 -7.36 14.14
C LEU A 428 -12.52 -8.85 13.98
N ALA A 429 -12.96 -9.55 15.03
CA ALA A 429 -13.32 -10.96 14.94
C ALA A 429 -14.44 -11.20 13.90
N ALA A 430 -15.37 -10.26 13.73
CA ALA A 430 -16.39 -10.32 12.69
C ALA A 430 -15.80 -10.13 11.28
N VAL A 431 -14.92 -9.13 11.09
CA VAL A 431 -14.24 -8.88 9.80
C VAL A 431 -13.41 -10.09 9.39
N LEU A 432 -12.62 -10.65 10.30
CA LEU A 432 -11.76 -11.82 10.05
C LEU A 432 -12.55 -13.07 9.64
N ARG A 433 -13.78 -13.24 10.15
CA ARG A 433 -14.67 -14.34 9.73
C ARG A 433 -15.20 -14.14 8.30
N LEU A 434 -15.40 -12.90 7.88
CA LEU A 434 -15.92 -12.56 6.55
C LEU A 434 -14.83 -12.51 5.49
N LEU A 435 -13.60 -12.23 5.92
CA LEU A 435 -12.40 -12.15 5.08
C LEU A 435 -11.42 -13.28 5.45
N PRO A 436 -11.74 -14.55 5.11
CA PRO A 436 -10.97 -15.70 5.54
C PRO A 436 -9.53 -15.71 5.02
N MET A 437 -9.23 -15.02 3.91
CA MET A 437 -7.86 -14.87 3.40
C MET A 437 -6.93 -14.21 4.43
N LEU A 438 -7.47 -13.28 5.25
CA LEU A 438 -6.73 -12.67 6.35
C LEU A 438 -6.32 -13.72 7.38
N THR A 439 -7.12 -14.77 7.60
CA THR A 439 -6.82 -15.84 8.56
C THR A 439 -5.91 -16.95 8.04
N GLN A 440 -5.67 -16.98 6.74
CA GLN A 440 -4.86 -18.02 6.09
C GLN A 440 -3.38 -17.66 6.04
N ASN A 441 -3.02 -16.37 6.14
CA ASN A 441 -1.64 -15.96 6.24
C ASN A 441 -1.09 -16.23 7.66
N VAL A 442 -0.58 -17.44 7.85
CA VAL A 442 -0.04 -17.89 9.15
C VAL A 442 1.47 -17.78 9.22
N GLU A 443 2.16 -17.48 8.12
CA GLU A 443 3.62 -17.49 8.05
C GLU A 443 4.23 -16.33 8.84
N LEU A 444 3.59 -15.15 8.80
CA LEU A 444 4.09 -13.94 9.43
C LEU A 444 4.26 -14.05 10.96
N LYS A 445 3.50 -14.91 11.66
CA LYS A 445 3.61 -15.09 13.13
C LYS A 445 4.89 -15.80 13.54
N TRP A 446 5.57 -16.40 12.57
CA TRP A 446 6.82 -17.11 12.80
C TRP A 446 8.02 -16.21 12.59
N PHE A 447 7.84 -14.90 12.43
CA PHE A 447 8.91 -13.91 12.34
C PHE A 447 8.84 -12.94 13.52
N THR A 448 10.00 -12.44 13.97
CA THR A 448 10.09 -11.57 15.16
C THR A 448 10.67 -10.18 14.88
N LYS A 449 11.26 -9.95 13.70
CA LYS A 449 11.84 -8.65 13.30
C LYS A 449 11.17 -8.11 12.04
N TRP A 450 10.87 -6.81 12.02
CA TRP A 450 10.06 -6.17 11.00
C TRP A 450 10.69 -4.87 10.49
N THR A 451 10.41 -4.49 9.25
CA THR A 451 10.71 -3.15 8.72
C THR A 451 9.69 -2.12 9.20
N HIS A 452 9.95 -0.82 8.99
CA HIS A 452 8.98 0.23 9.35
C HIS A 452 7.69 0.19 8.51
N TRP A 453 7.69 -0.49 7.36
CA TRP A 453 6.50 -0.77 6.54
C TRP A 453 5.93 -2.18 6.78
N HIS A 454 6.33 -2.87 7.86
CA HIS A 454 5.72 -4.11 8.36
C HIS A 454 5.90 -5.37 7.50
N VAL A 455 7.10 -5.58 6.96
CA VAL A 455 7.49 -6.90 6.42
C VAL A 455 8.61 -7.55 7.22
N PRO A 456 8.73 -8.89 7.20
CA PRO A 456 9.79 -9.58 7.94
C PRO A 456 11.20 -9.21 7.46
N VAL A 457 12.09 -9.00 8.43
CA VAL A 457 13.54 -8.94 8.24
C VAL A 457 14.12 -10.31 8.61
N VAL A 458 14.39 -11.14 7.61
CA VAL A 458 14.87 -12.51 7.77
C VAL A 458 16.34 -12.51 8.14
N GLY A 459 16.67 -13.17 9.25
CA GLY A 459 18.01 -13.35 9.79
C GLY A 459 18.01 -14.53 10.76
N GLU A 460 19.17 -15.11 11.06
CA GLU A 460 19.20 -16.23 12.01
C GLU A 460 18.65 -15.78 13.38
N GLY A 461 17.77 -16.58 13.97
CA GLY A 461 17.09 -16.25 15.24
C GLY A 461 15.83 -15.39 15.09
N ASN A 462 15.57 -14.81 13.90
CA ASN A 462 14.38 -13.97 13.68
C ASN A 462 13.15 -14.75 13.20
N PHE A 463 13.22 -16.09 13.13
CA PHE A 463 12.10 -16.90 12.66
C PHE A 463 12.04 -18.33 13.21
N ASN A 464 10.83 -18.92 13.21
CA ASN A 464 10.62 -20.34 13.55
C ASN A 464 10.78 -21.24 12.31
N ARG A 465 12.00 -21.76 12.13
CA ARG A 465 12.37 -22.64 11.01
C ARG A 465 11.52 -23.90 10.91
N GLU A 466 11.24 -24.57 12.03
CA GLU A 466 10.48 -25.83 12.03
C GLU A 466 9.04 -25.60 11.55
N ALA A 467 8.41 -24.53 12.04
CA ALA A 467 7.05 -24.20 11.68
C ALA A 467 6.90 -23.83 10.20
N LEU A 468 7.82 -23.01 9.67
CA LEU A 468 7.89 -22.68 8.24
C LEU A 468 8.11 -23.94 7.38
N ASN A 469 9.11 -24.76 7.71
CA ASN A 469 9.36 -26.00 6.98
C ASN A 469 8.13 -26.92 6.98
N LYS A 470 7.48 -27.10 8.13
CA LYS A 470 6.24 -27.90 8.25
C LYS A 470 5.11 -27.33 7.39
N HIS A 471 4.97 -26.01 7.33
CA HIS A 471 3.94 -25.33 6.55
C HIS A 471 4.13 -25.52 5.05
N HIS A 472 5.36 -25.40 4.55
CA HIS A 472 5.65 -25.54 3.13
C HIS A 472 5.82 -26.98 2.67
N LYS A 473 6.10 -27.93 3.57
CA LYS A 473 6.40 -29.35 3.23
C LYS A 473 5.41 -29.98 2.26
N ASN A 474 4.12 -29.65 2.37
CA ASN A 474 3.06 -30.25 1.55
C ASN A 474 2.66 -29.38 0.33
N LYS A 475 3.17 -28.15 0.20
CA LYS A 475 2.75 -27.19 -0.83
C LYS A 475 3.25 -27.50 -2.25
N ARG A 476 3.95 -28.62 -2.49
CA ARG A 476 4.50 -29.04 -3.81
C ARG A 476 5.19 -27.90 -4.60
N LEU A 477 5.85 -26.99 -3.88
CA LEU A 477 6.49 -25.82 -4.48
C LEU A 477 7.67 -26.21 -5.38
N THR A 478 7.79 -25.49 -6.49
CA THR A 478 8.93 -25.49 -7.40
C THR A 478 9.61 -24.13 -7.34
N ILE A 479 10.89 -24.09 -7.00
CA ILE A 479 11.66 -22.85 -6.86
C ILE A 479 12.68 -22.78 -8.00
N GLY A 480 12.69 -21.66 -8.71
CA GLY A 480 13.69 -21.35 -9.71
C GLY A 480 14.91 -20.66 -9.08
N LEU A 481 16.09 -20.99 -9.61
CA LEU A 481 17.34 -20.26 -9.32
C LEU A 481 18.00 -19.88 -10.64
N THR A 482 18.11 -18.59 -10.94
CA THR A 482 18.84 -18.13 -12.12
C THR A 482 20.25 -17.69 -11.76
N VAL A 483 21.22 -18.06 -12.59
CA VAL A 483 22.61 -17.69 -12.44
C VAL A 483 23.24 -17.36 -13.80
N PHE A 484 24.02 -16.29 -13.85
CA PHE A 484 24.75 -15.85 -15.04
C PHE A 484 26.25 -16.11 -14.85
N ALA A 485 26.85 -16.88 -15.76
CA ALA A 485 28.27 -17.18 -15.73
C ALA A 485 28.85 -16.98 -17.13
N VAL A 486 29.40 -15.78 -17.37
CA VAL A 486 29.84 -15.33 -18.70
C VAL A 486 31.35 -15.12 -18.73
N GLY A 487 32.01 -15.58 -19.79
CA GLY A 487 33.45 -15.54 -19.90
C GLY A 487 34.12 -16.30 -18.75
N LYS A 488 35.14 -15.70 -18.13
CA LYS A 488 35.89 -16.36 -17.05
C LYS A 488 35.06 -16.67 -15.80
N TYR A 489 33.93 -15.99 -15.59
CA TYR A 489 33.07 -16.31 -14.44
C TYR A 489 32.49 -17.73 -14.54
N LEU A 490 32.32 -18.25 -15.76
CA LEU A 490 31.97 -19.65 -16.01
C LEU A 490 33.04 -20.57 -15.44
N ASP A 491 34.30 -20.34 -15.83
CA ASP A 491 35.42 -21.21 -15.51
C ASP A 491 35.74 -21.24 -14.01
N TYR A 492 35.61 -20.09 -13.32
CA TYR A 492 36.06 -19.94 -11.92
C TYR A 492 35.00 -20.25 -10.88
N PHE A 493 33.72 -20.01 -11.17
CA PHE A 493 32.70 -19.96 -10.11
C PHE A 493 31.52 -20.91 -10.31
N LEU A 494 31.14 -21.23 -11.56
CA LEU A 494 29.88 -21.93 -11.82
C LEU A 494 29.79 -23.31 -11.15
N GLU A 495 30.85 -24.11 -11.20
CA GLU A 495 30.85 -25.45 -10.60
C GLU A 495 30.61 -25.38 -9.07
N GLN A 496 31.37 -24.54 -8.36
CA GLN A 496 31.24 -24.39 -6.90
C GLN A 496 29.88 -23.84 -6.50
N PHE A 497 29.35 -22.89 -7.28
CA PHE A 497 28.00 -22.37 -7.10
C PHE A 497 26.95 -23.48 -7.21
N LEU A 498 26.99 -24.29 -8.28
CA LEU A 498 26.02 -25.37 -8.50
C LEU A 498 26.10 -26.46 -7.42
N VAL A 499 27.31 -26.87 -7.04
CA VAL A 499 27.54 -27.87 -5.99
C VAL A 499 27.02 -27.38 -4.63
N SER A 500 27.30 -26.12 -4.28
CA SER A 500 26.84 -25.56 -3.02
C SER A 500 25.32 -25.32 -3.01
N ALA A 501 24.73 -24.91 -4.13
CA ALA A 501 23.29 -24.74 -4.30
C ALA A 501 22.55 -26.07 -4.12
N ASP A 502 23.02 -27.18 -4.73
CA ASP A 502 22.39 -28.50 -4.55
C ASP A 502 22.32 -28.91 -3.07
N LYS A 503 23.40 -28.60 -2.33
CA LYS A 503 23.54 -28.96 -0.91
C LYS A 503 22.66 -28.13 0.04
N TYR A 504 22.46 -26.84 -0.23
CA TYR A 504 21.90 -25.92 0.76
C TYR A 504 20.66 -25.16 0.33
N PHE A 505 20.43 -24.99 -0.97
CA PHE A 505 19.32 -24.20 -1.48
C PHE A 505 18.04 -25.05 -1.57
N MET A 506 17.05 -24.68 -0.76
CA MET A 506 15.69 -25.23 -0.81
C MET A 506 15.67 -26.78 -0.80
N THR A 507 16.48 -27.39 0.07
CA THR A 507 16.79 -28.84 0.08
C THR A 507 15.57 -29.76 0.02
N ASP A 508 14.48 -29.38 0.69
CA ASP A 508 13.25 -30.18 0.76
C ASP A 508 12.27 -29.97 -0.43
N HIS A 509 12.55 -29.00 -1.30
CA HIS A 509 11.66 -28.59 -2.39
C HIS A 509 12.23 -28.91 -3.77
N ARG A 510 11.38 -28.86 -4.79
CA ARG A 510 11.81 -29.01 -6.19
C ARG A 510 12.52 -27.73 -6.61
N VAL A 511 13.70 -27.87 -7.22
CA VAL A 511 14.49 -26.73 -7.71
C VAL A 511 14.79 -26.90 -9.19
N ILE A 512 14.61 -25.82 -9.95
CA ILE A 512 15.06 -25.73 -11.36
C ILE A 512 16.10 -24.63 -11.45
N ILE A 513 17.33 -24.97 -11.82
CA ILE A 513 18.43 -24.01 -12.00
C ILE A 513 18.50 -23.57 -13.46
N TYR A 514 18.34 -22.28 -13.72
CA TYR A 514 18.45 -21.67 -15.05
C TYR A 514 19.85 -21.06 -15.18
N VAL A 515 20.69 -21.69 -16.02
CA VAL A 515 22.11 -21.37 -16.17
C VAL A 515 22.32 -20.61 -17.47
N MET A 516 22.68 -19.33 -17.39
CA MET A 516 22.94 -18.47 -18.54
C MET A 516 24.46 -18.36 -18.77
N VAL A 517 24.92 -18.81 -19.93
CA VAL A 517 26.35 -18.86 -20.29
C VAL A 517 26.58 -18.48 -21.75
N ASP A 518 27.77 -18.00 -22.08
CA ASP A 518 28.19 -17.75 -23.47
C ASP A 518 28.73 -19.01 -24.18
N GLU A 519 29.37 -19.90 -23.42
CA GLU A 519 29.97 -21.15 -23.90
C GLU A 519 29.43 -22.41 -23.17
N PRO A 520 28.26 -22.95 -23.56
CA PRO A 520 27.65 -24.13 -22.93
C PRO A 520 28.54 -25.38 -22.83
N SER A 521 29.47 -25.55 -23.77
CA SER A 521 30.39 -26.69 -23.80
C SER A 521 31.40 -26.70 -22.66
N LYS A 522 31.58 -25.59 -21.93
CA LYS A 522 32.51 -25.48 -20.80
C LYS A 522 31.87 -25.82 -19.45
N ILE A 523 30.56 -26.05 -19.40
CA ILE A 523 29.87 -26.38 -18.15
C ILE A 523 30.37 -27.73 -17.63
N ALA A 524 30.89 -27.74 -16.40
CA ALA A 524 31.29 -28.97 -15.71
C ALA A 524 30.06 -29.87 -15.43
N HIS A 525 30.26 -31.18 -15.47
CA HIS A 525 29.22 -32.13 -15.12
C HIS A 525 29.00 -32.13 -13.61
N VAL A 526 27.82 -31.68 -13.16
CA VAL A 526 27.41 -31.68 -11.75
C VAL A 526 26.29 -32.72 -11.57
N GLU A 527 26.49 -33.66 -10.65
CA GLU A 527 25.45 -34.61 -10.25
C GLU A 527 24.51 -33.95 -9.24
N PHE A 528 23.24 -33.81 -9.62
CA PHE A 528 22.21 -33.18 -8.80
C PHE A 528 21.38 -34.21 -8.01
N GLY A 529 20.89 -33.81 -6.84
CA GLY A 529 19.95 -34.62 -6.06
C GLY A 529 18.59 -34.82 -6.74
N VAL A 530 17.81 -35.79 -6.24
CA VAL A 530 16.55 -36.31 -6.86
C VAL A 530 15.48 -35.24 -7.17
N LYS A 531 15.51 -34.08 -6.51
CA LYS A 531 14.52 -32.99 -6.66
C LYS A 531 15.08 -31.77 -7.42
N ARG A 532 16.25 -31.91 -8.04
CA ARG A 532 16.96 -30.82 -8.70
C ARG A 532 17.10 -31.12 -10.19
N SER A 533 16.88 -30.10 -10.98
CA SER A 533 17.19 -30.12 -12.41
C SER A 533 17.77 -28.78 -12.82
N TYR A 534 18.41 -28.73 -13.98
CA TYR A 534 18.93 -27.49 -14.54
C TYR A 534 18.64 -27.40 -16.03
N LYS A 535 18.63 -26.16 -16.53
CA LYS A 535 18.46 -25.81 -17.94
C LYS A 535 19.51 -24.79 -18.32
N VAL A 536 20.14 -25.01 -19.47
CA VAL A 536 21.21 -24.15 -19.97
C VAL A 536 20.70 -23.26 -21.09
N PHE A 537 20.98 -21.97 -21.01
CA PHE A 537 20.64 -20.98 -22.02
C PHE A 537 21.92 -20.33 -22.52
N ARG A 538 22.15 -20.45 -23.83
CA ARG A 538 23.25 -19.73 -24.48
C ARG A 538 22.87 -18.27 -24.63
N ILE A 539 23.73 -17.38 -24.14
CA ILE A 539 23.58 -15.92 -24.26
C ILE A 539 24.77 -15.31 -24.99
N LYS A 540 24.60 -14.07 -25.47
CA LYS A 540 25.69 -13.31 -26.07
C LYS A 540 26.56 -12.72 -24.96
N LYS A 541 27.88 -12.90 -25.05
CA LYS A 541 28.84 -12.16 -24.21
C LYS A 541 28.91 -10.72 -24.68
N GLU A 542 28.58 -9.77 -23.81
CA GLU A 542 28.80 -8.35 -24.05
C GLU A 542 30.27 -7.99 -23.82
N ASN A 543 30.71 -6.89 -24.44
CA ASN A 543 32.14 -6.54 -24.44
C ASN A 543 32.65 -6.06 -23.09
N ARG A 544 31.82 -5.38 -22.29
CA ARG A 544 32.15 -4.79 -20.99
C ARG A 544 31.49 -5.59 -19.87
N TRP A 545 32.16 -5.76 -18.72
CA TRP A 545 31.54 -6.44 -17.57
C TRP A 545 30.32 -5.69 -17.04
N GLN A 546 30.32 -4.36 -17.14
CA GLN A 546 29.18 -3.52 -16.81
C GLN A 546 27.95 -3.92 -17.62
N ASP A 547 28.13 -4.06 -18.94
CA ASP A 547 27.05 -4.47 -19.84
C ASP A 547 26.65 -5.94 -19.63
N ILE A 548 27.59 -6.83 -19.29
CA ILE A 548 27.27 -8.21 -18.89
C ILE A 548 26.36 -8.22 -17.65
N SER A 549 26.69 -7.42 -16.63
CA SER A 549 25.88 -7.28 -15.41
C SER A 549 24.51 -6.71 -15.73
N MET A 550 24.45 -5.56 -16.40
CA MET A 550 23.19 -4.88 -16.73
C MET A 550 22.27 -5.70 -17.62
N MET A 551 22.82 -6.41 -18.61
CA MET A 551 22.02 -7.18 -19.58
C MET A 551 21.37 -8.44 -19.00
N ARG A 552 21.69 -8.80 -17.75
CA ARG A 552 20.96 -9.83 -17.01
C ARG A 552 19.47 -9.50 -16.89
N MET A 553 19.13 -8.21 -16.73
CA MET A 553 17.75 -7.76 -16.51
C MET A 553 16.87 -8.07 -17.73
N LYS A 554 17.32 -7.68 -18.92
CA LYS A 554 16.66 -8.02 -20.19
C LYS A 554 16.55 -9.53 -20.40
N THR A 555 17.66 -10.24 -20.21
CA THR A 555 17.70 -11.69 -20.44
C THR A 555 16.74 -12.43 -19.52
N LEU A 556 16.70 -12.03 -18.25
CA LEU A 556 15.77 -12.60 -17.27
C LEU A 556 14.32 -12.28 -17.63
N SER A 557 14.02 -11.05 -18.07
CA SER A 557 12.70 -10.66 -18.58
C SER A 557 12.25 -11.57 -19.73
N ASP A 558 13.10 -11.75 -20.74
CA ASP A 558 12.82 -12.59 -21.91
C ASP A 558 12.53 -14.05 -21.50
N LEU A 559 13.31 -14.60 -20.57
CA LEU A 559 13.13 -15.97 -20.05
C LEU A 559 11.90 -16.12 -19.16
N LEU A 560 11.58 -15.13 -18.32
CA LEU A 560 10.37 -15.09 -17.51
C LEU A 560 9.11 -15.10 -18.38
N LYS A 561 9.06 -14.22 -19.38
CA LYS A 561 7.94 -14.11 -20.33
C LYS A 561 7.72 -15.42 -21.09
N LYS A 562 8.80 -16.11 -21.47
CA LYS A 562 8.74 -17.28 -22.35
C LYS A 562 8.60 -18.62 -21.63
N TYR A 563 9.25 -18.79 -20.47
CA TYR A 563 9.39 -20.10 -19.84
C TYR A 563 9.16 -20.07 -18.33
N ILE A 564 9.96 -19.29 -17.59
CA ILE A 564 10.15 -19.48 -16.14
C ILE A 564 8.83 -19.28 -15.37
N GLN A 565 8.00 -18.30 -15.77
CA GLN A 565 6.73 -18.01 -15.08
C GLN A 565 5.74 -19.19 -15.07
N TYR A 566 5.90 -20.15 -15.98
CA TYR A 566 5.02 -21.32 -16.09
C TYR A 566 5.60 -22.56 -15.42
N GLU A 567 6.81 -22.48 -14.85
CA GLU A 567 7.58 -23.62 -14.35
C GLU A 567 7.81 -23.59 -12.84
N VAL A 568 7.76 -22.40 -12.23
CA VAL A 568 8.15 -22.20 -10.82
C VAL A 568 7.14 -21.30 -10.11
N ASP A 569 6.99 -21.52 -8.80
CA ASP A 569 6.16 -20.70 -7.92
C ASP A 569 6.92 -19.46 -7.41
N TYR A 570 8.24 -19.60 -7.24
CA TYR A 570 9.15 -18.54 -6.82
C TYR A 570 10.45 -18.59 -7.61
N LEU A 571 11.12 -17.45 -7.76
CA LEU A 571 12.37 -17.32 -8.48
C LEU A 571 13.37 -16.49 -7.67
N PHE A 572 14.62 -16.96 -7.57
CA PHE A 572 15.76 -16.17 -7.10
C PHE A 572 16.75 -15.95 -8.23
N CYS A 573 17.30 -14.74 -8.29
CA CYS A 573 18.39 -14.37 -9.18
C CYS A 573 19.63 -14.08 -8.34
N MET A 574 20.71 -14.82 -8.59
CA MET A 574 21.95 -14.69 -7.82
C MET A 574 23.16 -14.56 -8.74
N ASP A 575 24.16 -13.81 -8.27
CA ASP A 575 25.47 -13.81 -8.93
C ASP A 575 26.14 -15.18 -8.76
N VAL A 576 26.99 -15.54 -9.71
CA VAL A 576 27.67 -16.84 -9.70
C VAL A 576 28.85 -16.89 -8.71
N ASP A 577 29.42 -15.74 -8.35
CA ASP A 577 30.62 -15.61 -7.54
C ASP A 577 30.32 -15.56 -6.02
N VAL A 578 29.32 -16.33 -5.62
CA VAL A 578 28.91 -16.56 -4.23
C VAL A 578 28.77 -18.06 -3.99
N ASN A 579 29.00 -18.52 -2.76
CA ASN A 579 28.82 -19.92 -2.39
C ASN A 579 27.83 -20.03 -1.24
N PHE A 580 26.92 -21.01 -1.32
CA PHE A 580 26.09 -21.39 -0.19
C PHE A 580 26.94 -22.15 0.83
N ILE A 581 26.88 -21.76 2.10
CA ILE A 581 27.66 -22.37 3.18
C ILE A 581 26.78 -22.94 4.30
N ALA A 582 25.50 -22.57 4.33
CA ALA A 582 24.50 -23.08 5.26
C ALA A 582 23.10 -23.07 4.59
N PRO A 583 22.08 -23.75 5.16
CA PRO A 583 20.77 -23.85 4.55
C PRO A 583 20.15 -22.49 4.19
N TYR A 584 19.67 -22.38 2.95
CA TYR A 584 18.92 -21.25 2.42
C TYR A 584 17.52 -21.75 2.04
N GLY A 585 16.54 -21.46 2.88
CA GLY A 585 15.27 -22.18 2.89
C GLY A 585 14.04 -21.32 2.61
N VAL A 586 12.89 -21.94 2.90
CA VAL A 586 11.55 -21.37 2.64
C VAL A 586 11.27 -20.10 3.44
N GLU A 587 12.04 -19.82 4.50
CA GLU A 587 11.96 -18.56 5.23
C GLU A 587 12.21 -17.34 4.33
N THR A 588 12.91 -17.52 3.21
CA THR A 588 13.25 -16.47 2.25
C THR A 588 12.15 -16.21 1.20
N LEU A 589 11.14 -17.08 1.07
CA LEU A 589 10.09 -16.95 0.04
C LEU A 589 9.17 -15.76 0.31
N GLY A 590 8.94 -14.92 -0.69
CA GLY A 590 8.03 -13.77 -0.63
C GLY A 590 7.62 -13.34 -2.03
N GLU A 591 6.69 -12.40 -2.14
CA GLU A 591 6.28 -11.83 -3.43
C GLU A 591 7.40 -11.00 -4.05
N ARG A 592 7.99 -10.11 -3.25
CA ARG A 592 9.20 -9.33 -3.54
C ARG A 592 10.21 -9.54 -2.43
N VAL A 593 11.39 -10.06 -2.76
CA VAL A 593 12.46 -10.40 -1.82
C VAL A 593 13.71 -9.60 -2.16
N ALA A 594 14.19 -8.81 -1.19
CA ALA A 594 15.38 -7.98 -1.34
C ALA A 594 16.46 -8.39 -0.34
N GLN A 595 17.71 -8.52 -0.81
CA GLN A 595 18.88 -8.73 0.04
C GLN A 595 19.48 -7.38 0.46
N THR A 596 19.69 -7.13 1.76
CA THR A 596 20.45 -5.95 2.21
C THR A 596 21.94 -6.16 2.03
N GLN A 597 22.66 -5.10 1.67
CA GLN A 597 24.10 -5.13 1.47
C GLN A 597 24.84 -5.09 2.83
N ALA A 598 25.83 -5.96 3.00
CA ALA A 598 26.48 -6.23 4.28
C ALA A 598 27.27 -5.05 4.89
N TRP A 599 27.93 -4.24 4.06
CA TRP A 599 28.66 -3.03 4.47
C TRP A 599 27.78 -1.86 4.86
N PHE A 600 26.56 -1.79 4.32
CA PHE A 600 25.65 -0.67 4.54
C PHE A 600 24.55 -0.95 5.56
N PHE A 601 24.35 -2.20 5.98
CA PHE A 601 23.21 -2.60 6.80
C PHE A 601 23.08 -1.85 8.14
N GLU A 602 24.19 -1.50 8.77
CA GLU A 602 24.23 -0.75 10.04
C GLU A 602 24.47 0.76 9.84
N THR A 603 24.46 1.24 8.60
CA THR A 603 24.71 2.65 8.26
C THR A 603 23.43 3.41 7.99
N THR A 604 23.49 4.74 8.08
CA THR A 604 22.38 5.62 7.72
C THR A 604 22.36 5.93 6.22
N ASN A 605 21.19 6.26 5.69
CA ASN A 605 20.97 6.38 4.24
C ASN A 605 21.80 7.48 3.54
N GLN A 606 22.35 8.43 4.29
CA GLN A 606 23.31 9.42 3.79
C GLN A 606 24.63 8.80 3.30
N TYR A 607 25.00 7.61 3.78
CA TYR A 607 26.21 6.90 3.38
C TYR A 607 25.97 5.89 2.26
N PHE A 608 24.70 5.61 1.93
CA PHE A 608 24.37 4.71 0.84
C PHE A 608 24.88 5.24 -0.49
N THR A 609 25.56 4.39 -1.25
CA THR A 609 26.12 4.72 -2.56
C THR A 609 25.07 4.59 -3.65
N TYR A 610 23.90 5.22 -3.47
CA TYR A 610 22.92 5.32 -4.55
C TYR A 610 23.44 6.21 -5.68
N GLU A 611 22.79 6.13 -6.84
CA GLU A 611 23.01 7.11 -7.89
C GLU A 611 22.47 8.48 -7.43
N ARG A 612 23.32 9.51 -7.47
CA ARG A 612 23.00 10.85 -6.95
C ARG A 612 22.90 11.90 -8.06
N ARG A 613 23.14 11.54 -9.32
CA ARG A 613 22.96 12.40 -10.49
C ARG A 613 21.48 12.39 -10.92
N PRO A 614 20.75 13.54 -10.82
CA PRO A 614 19.32 13.61 -11.16
C PRO A 614 18.99 13.27 -12.62
N GLU A 615 19.99 13.24 -13.50
CA GLU A 615 19.82 12.90 -14.92
C GLU A 615 19.58 11.40 -15.13
N SER A 616 20.04 10.55 -14.21
CA SER A 616 19.88 9.10 -14.25
C SER A 616 18.50 8.67 -13.76
N ALA A 617 17.90 7.69 -14.43
CA ALA A 617 16.69 7.01 -14.00
C ALA A 617 16.85 6.29 -12.65
N ALA A 618 18.08 5.99 -12.22
CA ALA A 618 18.37 5.39 -10.92
C ALA A 618 18.52 6.39 -9.76
N TYR A 619 18.33 7.69 -10.02
CA TYR A 619 18.55 8.74 -9.03
C TYR A 619 17.76 8.53 -7.74
N ILE A 620 18.46 8.55 -6.61
CA ILE A 620 17.89 8.65 -5.26
C ILE A 620 18.51 9.87 -4.55
N PRO A 621 17.71 10.84 -4.11
CA PRO A 621 18.18 12.03 -3.42
C PRO A 621 18.74 11.73 -2.03
N MET A 622 19.58 12.63 -1.52
CA MET A 622 20.08 12.51 -0.14
C MET A 622 18.92 12.58 0.86
N GLY A 623 18.97 11.76 1.90
CA GLY A 623 17.91 11.64 2.90
C GLY A 623 16.78 10.65 2.56
N GLU A 624 16.70 10.18 1.30
CA GLU A 624 15.82 9.08 0.91
C GLU A 624 16.52 7.72 0.93
N GLY A 625 15.71 6.65 0.99
CA GLY A 625 16.15 5.26 0.98
C GLY A 625 15.98 4.57 2.33
N ASP A 626 15.44 3.34 2.29
CA ASP A 626 15.18 2.53 3.49
C ASP A 626 16.38 1.64 3.85
N TYR A 627 16.92 0.95 2.86
CA TYR A 627 18.12 0.10 2.94
C TYR A 627 18.89 0.19 1.63
N TYR A 628 20.20 -0.06 1.69
CA TYR A 628 20.96 -0.37 0.48
C TYR A 628 20.84 -1.86 0.16
N TYR A 629 20.12 -2.17 -0.91
CA TYR A 629 19.89 -3.52 -1.40
C TYR A 629 20.99 -3.96 -2.37
N HIS A 630 21.23 -5.26 -2.40
CA HIS A 630 22.35 -5.85 -3.11
C HIS A 630 21.91 -6.67 -4.32
N ALA A 631 22.40 -6.33 -5.52
CA ALA A 631 21.95 -6.94 -6.77
C ALA A 631 22.39 -8.38 -6.98
N ALA A 632 23.39 -8.85 -6.23
CA ALA A 632 23.79 -10.26 -6.31
C ALA A 632 22.78 -11.24 -5.73
N SER A 633 21.72 -10.79 -5.07
CA SER A 633 20.61 -11.66 -4.67
C SER A 633 19.30 -10.89 -4.56
N PHE A 634 18.34 -11.25 -5.40
CA PHE A 634 16.95 -10.80 -5.28
C PHE A 634 16.02 -11.92 -5.73
N GLY A 635 14.73 -11.82 -5.38
CA GLY A 635 13.77 -12.84 -5.77
C GLY A 635 12.33 -12.44 -5.54
N GLY A 636 11.43 -13.39 -5.73
CA GLY A 636 10.01 -13.14 -5.63
C GLY A 636 9.16 -14.19 -6.33
N THR A 637 7.87 -13.90 -6.47
CA THR A 637 7.04 -14.61 -7.45
C THR A 637 7.46 -14.21 -8.87
N PRO A 638 7.30 -15.08 -9.89
CA PRO A 638 7.71 -14.77 -11.24
C PRO A 638 7.14 -13.46 -11.80
N SER A 639 5.89 -13.12 -11.45
CA SER A 639 5.25 -11.87 -11.86
C SER A 639 5.94 -10.63 -11.29
N GLU A 640 6.32 -10.67 -10.01
CA GLU A 640 6.98 -9.53 -9.35
C GLU A 640 8.44 -9.41 -9.77
N VAL A 641 9.15 -10.53 -9.93
CA VAL A 641 10.51 -10.51 -10.49
C VAL A 641 10.50 -9.96 -11.92
N LEU A 642 9.48 -10.29 -12.73
CA LEU A 642 9.35 -9.73 -14.07
C LEU A 642 9.19 -8.21 -14.06
N LYS A 643 8.30 -7.68 -13.20
CA LYS A 643 8.12 -6.22 -13.03
C LYS A 643 9.43 -5.53 -12.63
N LEU A 644 10.18 -6.12 -11.70
CA LEU A 644 11.48 -5.62 -11.24
C LEU A 644 12.49 -5.54 -12.38
N VAL A 645 12.69 -6.64 -13.12
CA VAL A 645 13.71 -6.66 -14.17
C VAL A 645 13.33 -5.83 -15.40
N ASP A 646 12.04 -5.74 -15.74
CA ASP A 646 11.55 -4.83 -16.77
C ASP A 646 11.83 -3.37 -16.37
N HIS A 647 11.48 -2.97 -15.13
CA HIS A 647 11.77 -1.62 -14.65
C HIS A 647 13.26 -1.29 -14.65
N CYS A 648 14.10 -2.21 -14.16
CA CYS A 648 15.55 -1.99 -14.15
C CYS A 648 16.09 -1.88 -15.58
N TYR A 649 15.65 -2.74 -16.50
CA TYR A 649 16.09 -2.69 -17.89
C TYR A 649 15.65 -1.40 -18.59
N ASP A 650 14.40 -0.98 -18.42
CA ASP A 650 13.89 0.29 -18.97
C ASP A 650 14.71 1.48 -18.45
N GLY A 651 15.02 1.49 -17.15
CA GLY A 651 15.88 2.51 -16.54
C GLY A 651 17.30 2.53 -17.12
N ILE A 652 17.91 1.35 -17.30
CA ILE A 652 19.23 1.21 -17.93
C ILE A 652 19.22 1.76 -19.37
N MET A 653 18.17 1.46 -20.13
CA MET A 653 18.05 1.93 -21.52
C MET A 653 17.83 3.45 -21.58
N ALA A 654 16.99 4.00 -20.70
CA ALA A 654 16.79 5.45 -20.59
C ALA A 654 18.09 6.19 -20.25
N ASP A 655 18.93 5.59 -19.39
CA ASP A 655 20.25 6.11 -19.07
C ASP A 655 21.20 6.05 -20.29
N LYS A 656 21.22 4.93 -21.00
CA LYS A 656 22.01 4.80 -22.24
C LYS A 656 21.61 5.82 -23.31
N GLU A 657 20.32 6.11 -23.47
CA GLU A 657 19.83 7.15 -24.40
C GLU A 657 20.35 8.56 -24.06
N LYS A 658 20.58 8.83 -22.77
CA LYS A 658 21.16 10.09 -22.26
C LYS A 658 22.68 10.06 -22.16
N ASN A 659 23.34 9.00 -22.61
CA ASN A 659 24.78 8.75 -22.42
C ASN A 659 25.22 8.82 -20.94
N ILE A 660 24.36 8.37 -20.02
CA ILE A 660 24.69 8.17 -18.60
C ILE A 660 24.72 6.67 -18.29
N GLU A 661 25.53 6.29 -17.31
CA GLU A 661 25.57 4.93 -16.77
C GLU A 661 25.59 5.07 -15.26
N ALA A 662 24.61 4.47 -14.57
CA ALA A 662 24.47 4.60 -13.13
C ALA A 662 25.69 4.04 -12.37
N ILE A 663 26.06 4.68 -11.25
CA ILE A 663 27.34 4.45 -10.55
C ILE A 663 27.58 2.98 -10.16
N TRP A 664 26.54 2.23 -9.82
CA TRP A 664 26.59 0.79 -9.54
C TRP A 664 25.70 -0.01 -10.49
N HIS A 665 25.56 0.46 -11.73
CA HIS A 665 24.95 -0.27 -12.83
C HIS A 665 23.53 -0.75 -12.48
N ASP A 666 23.25 -2.05 -12.62
CA ASP A 666 21.97 -2.66 -12.29
C ASP A 666 21.60 -2.57 -10.80
N GLU A 667 22.58 -2.50 -9.88
CA GLU A 667 22.32 -2.32 -8.44
C GLU A 667 21.74 -0.93 -8.13
N SER A 668 22.16 0.11 -8.85
CA SER A 668 21.56 1.44 -8.73
C SER A 668 20.08 1.42 -9.12
N HIS A 669 19.74 0.81 -10.26
CA HIS A 669 18.35 0.70 -10.71
C HIS A 669 17.51 -0.22 -9.82
N LEU A 670 18.09 -1.29 -9.28
CA LEU A 670 17.44 -2.18 -8.31
C LEU A 670 17.06 -1.43 -7.03
N ASN A 671 17.97 -0.62 -6.50
CA ASN A 671 17.70 0.19 -5.31
C ASN A 671 16.60 1.22 -5.58
N LYS A 672 16.60 1.85 -6.75
CA LYS A 672 15.50 2.73 -7.17
C LYS A 672 14.18 1.97 -7.24
N TYR A 673 14.19 0.77 -7.82
CA TYR A 673 12.99 -0.07 -7.88
C TYR A 673 12.45 -0.36 -6.49
N PHE A 674 13.27 -0.80 -5.53
CA PHE A 674 12.79 -1.13 -4.17
C PHE A 674 12.44 0.09 -3.31
N LEU A 675 12.96 1.27 -3.63
CA LEU A 675 12.48 2.52 -3.02
C LEU A 675 11.03 2.81 -3.42
N LEU A 676 10.73 2.66 -4.72
CA LEU A 676 9.40 2.89 -5.29
C LEU A 676 8.45 1.71 -5.06
N ASN A 677 9.00 0.48 -5.01
CA ASN A 677 8.27 -0.77 -4.92
C ASN A 677 8.75 -1.58 -3.72
N LYS A 678 8.18 -1.34 -2.54
CA LYS A 678 8.67 -1.87 -1.27
C LYS A 678 8.71 -3.40 -1.29
N PRO A 679 9.82 -4.03 -0.87
CA PRO A 679 9.88 -5.48 -0.80
C PRO A 679 8.92 -6.01 0.26
N THR A 680 8.36 -7.20 0.02
CA THR A 680 7.48 -7.92 0.96
C THR A 680 8.26 -8.81 1.95
N LYS A 681 9.58 -8.92 1.74
CA LYS A 681 10.52 -9.65 2.58
C LYS A 681 11.92 -9.09 2.39
N VAL A 682 12.59 -8.78 3.50
CA VAL A 682 13.96 -8.23 3.49
C VAL A 682 14.88 -9.27 4.12
N LEU A 683 15.93 -9.67 3.42
CA LEU A 683 16.95 -10.57 3.94
C LEU A 683 18.10 -9.74 4.51
N ASN A 684 18.46 -10.00 5.77
CA ASN A 684 19.60 -9.34 6.41
C ASN A 684 20.94 -9.84 5.79
N PRO A 685 22.09 -9.28 6.18
CA PRO A 685 23.39 -9.67 5.65
C PRO A 685 23.81 -11.13 5.90
N ASP A 686 23.15 -11.88 6.79
CA ASP A 686 23.43 -13.32 6.93
C ASP A 686 23.20 -14.04 5.60
N TYR A 687 22.25 -13.60 4.82
CA TYR A 687 21.90 -14.21 3.54
C TYR A 687 22.82 -13.81 2.39
N LEU A 688 23.74 -12.86 2.61
CA LEU A 688 24.84 -12.59 1.69
C LEU A 688 25.96 -11.80 2.37
N TRP A 689 27.00 -12.52 2.82
CA TRP A 689 28.08 -11.93 3.62
C TRP A 689 29.40 -11.81 2.83
N SER A 690 30.19 -10.78 3.15
CA SER A 690 31.54 -10.61 2.61
C SER A 690 32.61 -11.05 3.60
N PHE A 691 33.59 -11.83 3.14
CA PHE A 691 34.74 -12.24 3.96
C PHE A 691 35.59 -11.07 4.48
N SER A 692 35.53 -9.91 3.82
CA SER A 692 36.37 -8.75 4.15
C SER A 692 35.85 -7.89 5.30
N ILE A 693 34.68 -8.19 5.86
CA ILE A 693 34.10 -7.44 7.00
C ILE A 693 34.61 -8.02 8.32
N HIS A 694 34.01 -9.13 8.76
CA HIS A 694 34.44 -9.96 9.89
C HIS A 694 33.85 -11.37 9.72
N ASP A 695 34.23 -12.33 10.55
CA ASP A 695 33.62 -13.66 10.47
C ASP A 695 32.17 -13.63 10.96
N ASN A 696 31.23 -13.99 10.08
CA ASN A 696 29.83 -14.17 10.42
C ASN A 696 29.48 -15.67 10.40
N LYS A 697 29.20 -16.22 11.59
CA LYS A 697 28.82 -17.63 11.79
C LYS A 697 27.41 -17.96 11.31
N ASN A 698 26.54 -16.96 11.19
CA ASN A 698 25.17 -17.12 10.75
C ASN A 698 25.03 -17.09 9.23
N ALA A 699 26.09 -16.73 8.50
CA ALA A 699 26.09 -16.55 7.07
C ALA A 699 25.59 -17.80 6.31
N LYS A 700 24.69 -17.58 5.35
CA LYS A 700 24.08 -18.58 4.46
C LYS A 700 24.75 -18.60 3.10
N LEU A 701 25.00 -17.42 2.54
CA LEU A 701 25.82 -17.24 1.36
C LEU A 701 27.04 -16.39 1.69
N ARG A 702 28.12 -16.63 0.97
CA ARG A 702 29.35 -15.87 1.12
C ARG A 702 29.99 -15.57 -0.23
N TRP A 703 30.44 -14.33 -0.40
CA TRP A 703 31.18 -13.88 -1.58
C TRP A 703 32.45 -14.69 -1.79
N VAL A 704 32.75 -15.12 -3.01
CA VAL A 704 34.04 -15.77 -3.30
C VAL A 704 35.11 -14.68 -3.49
N PRO A 705 36.27 -14.76 -2.77
CA PRO A 705 37.39 -13.88 -3.03
C PRO A 705 37.86 -13.97 -4.49
N LYS A 706 38.04 -12.82 -5.14
CA LYS A 706 38.36 -12.74 -6.57
C LYS A 706 39.26 -11.55 -6.88
N ASP A 707 40.14 -11.73 -7.86
CA ASP A 707 40.95 -10.67 -8.44
C ASP A 707 40.27 -10.17 -9.73
N TYR A 708 39.72 -8.96 -9.67
CA TYR A 708 38.97 -8.39 -10.80
C TYR A 708 39.81 -8.27 -12.07
N GLY A 709 41.13 -8.03 -11.98
CA GLY A 709 42.00 -7.94 -13.15
C GLY A 709 42.19 -9.28 -13.87
N GLN A 710 41.89 -10.39 -13.18
CA GLN A 710 41.96 -11.73 -13.78
C GLN A 710 40.63 -12.17 -14.39
N VAL A 711 39.51 -11.82 -13.76
CA VAL A 711 38.17 -12.31 -14.16
C VAL A 711 37.39 -11.33 -15.04
N ARG A 712 37.77 -10.04 -15.08
CA ARG A 712 37.21 -9.01 -15.97
C ARG A 712 38.29 -8.54 -16.95
N GLU A 713 37.91 -8.32 -18.20
CA GLU A 713 38.86 -8.00 -19.29
C GLU A 713 39.02 -6.48 -19.52
N ASN A 714 38.22 -5.65 -18.84
CA ASN A 714 38.09 -4.20 -19.08
C ASN A 714 37.26 -3.52 -17.98
#